data_AF-A0A1G0Z4Y6-F1
#
_entry.id   AF-A0A1G0Z4Y6-F1
#
_cell.length_a   1.000
_cell.length_b   1.000
_cell.length_c   1.000
_cell.angle_alpha   90.00
_cell.angle_beta   90.00
_cell.angle_gamma   90.00
#
_symmetry.space_group_name_H-M   'P 1'
#
loop_
_entity.id
_entity.type
_entity.pdbx_description
1 polymer ?
#
loop_
_entity_poly.entity_id
_entity_poly.type
_entity_poly.pdbx_seq_one_letter_code
_entity_poly.pdbx_strand_id
1 'polypeptide(L)'
;MKSIFTCRREKNPLSALKARLSTALLFSGIFLFSNAFFDSQLIAQDTGAKNAGKTVAAFDSCLPKLEKTPSLSGKLEEWKDAVSIPVRMESFIAWKERKHSWSGSADAGLEAFCGWTADGLCIALDVSDDSVCNKKEPQDLWAQDGVEVFIDGRSGPKFMSRGYSKGSFQLFTAFDADKNTPMFAVNKAHGEVEGIKMNGRRTESGYFLEVLVPWTAFPKLKPELGTLIGLQFGLDDYDPAKDGDTIQPLFMTIQGKSGLSGNSSERFKFKLVEKQEKSASNPVSMSAAIDCPNALIQDDASCKLLLGSALGKDAEKAELSFSNSKGEKMFSAELPLLDEKGPWPGAKTSELKWKLGNIPDGNYTISISLTDKNGAALGTSTRSVSVIKGTCEEARKHLADAPAIFAKAKLPELAKSNPGKALEWLAAAAALEEVKWGISSFNPEFIKDGLSEWKARLAILQDGKVPEDTTPLYKLLNLCANFDGRVIVQYPASTRMQGMKMAFINFVCNGIPLLDGQASEFASEDEAKKAFGNSSSYWGGLKNLMEETELDGKRMMISSKSYDMKKIETPSDLGIALCQPPRQTALALSPETWQQILGKTEGFVIGTNASEELGTAFSAWAEKEGLQKLEMKDALGKDSFVMVGNPTAEDMKNFNTKIKRFYSVSVQDSGTNVRILDGRLILGMRGNSNAAVKMAAKLLLKGEAVKASDLDAIRAEICKELPELPPAPLEMGMELFVGDVHSHTMYSDGGLTPEGMTLKAIYTGMDFYVISDHNTLDGVLVASKHFADAGIAFPLIVGEEITTPWIHMNAYPLSKLISPELNAEDTVKAVREQGAAIQWNHPGSYDSDWFAKHGETALVGTGFDAWEHVPRNYEKWKKEGKLPTLTGSTDTHAGCFPDLERTMIYAPGASGKDLAEAVRGGSTLILGAGGPEFAYGSDLMLSRLSARLKTDRKILDGITAERLSKILEKADLGKLLKKGKGMPVNPE
;
A
#
# COMPACT_ATOMS: atom_id res chain seq x y z
N MET A 1 -7.60 -15.68 -31.29
CA MET A 1 -8.24 -15.59 -29.96
C MET A 1 -9.45 -16.54 -29.86
N LYS A 2 -9.21 -17.86 -29.95
CA LYS A 2 -10.18 -18.93 -29.63
C LYS A 2 -9.37 -20.16 -29.21
N SER A 3 -8.86 -20.16 -27.98
CA SER A 3 -8.34 -21.35 -27.27
C SER A 3 -7.88 -21.09 -25.82
N ILE A 4 -8.11 -19.91 -25.24
CA ILE A 4 -7.82 -19.61 -23.83
C ILE A 4 -9.13 -19.50 -23.05
N PHE A 5 -9.98 -20.53 -23.13
CA PHE A 5 -11.21 -20.62 -22.32
C PHE A 5 -11.48 -22.08 -21.97
N THR A 6 -10.77 -22.56 -20.96
CA THR A 6 -11.25 -23.59 -20.02
C THR A 6 -10.39 -23.54 -18.76
N CYS A 7 -10.71 -22.62 -17.84
CA CYS A 7 -10.39 -22.84 -16.42
C CYS A 7 -11.72 -22.91 -15.68
N ARG A 8 -12.14 -24.13 -15.37
CA ARG A 8 -13.27 -24.41 -14.47
C ARG A 8 -12.79 -24.17 -13.04
N ARG A 9 -13.62 -23.46 -12.27
CA ARG A 9 -13.75 -23.53 -10.80
C ARG A 9 -12.42 -23.54 -10.03
N GLU A 10 -11.86 -22.37 -9.77
CA GLU A 10 -10.88 -22.19 -8.69
C GLU A 10 -11.55 -21.45 -7.52
N LYS A 11 -11.58 -22.12 -6.35
CA LYS A 11 -12.13 -21.66 -5.08
C LYS A 11 -11.00 -21.18 -4.16
N ASN A 12 -10.21 -20.18 -4.58
CA ASN A 12 -9.07 -19.70 -3.78
C ASN A 12 -9.14 -18.17 -3.54
N PRO A 13 -9.60 -17.72 -2.35
CA PRO A 13 -9.70 -16.31 -2.00
C PRO A 13 -8.34 -15.59 -1.87
N LEU A 14 -7.25 -16.31 -1.53
CA LEU A 14 -5.94 -15.70 -1.23
C LEU A 14 -5.12 -15.33 -2.49
N SER A 15 -5.30 -16.03 -3.61
CA SER A 15 -4.64 -15.66 -4.87
C SER A 15 -5.20 -14.38 -5.48
N ALA A 16 -6.46 -14.06 -5.18
CA ALA A 16 -7.06 -12.80 -5.56
C ALA A 16 -6.53 -11.62 -4.72
N LEU A 17 -6.18 -11.84 -3.44
CA LEU A 17 -5.68 -10.79 -2.54
C LEU A 17 -4.23 -10.36 -2.83
N LYS A 18 -3.34 -11.29 -3.23
CA LYS A 18 -1.92 -10.98 -3.54
C LYS A 18 -1.70 -10.30 -4.89
N ALA A 19 -2.57 -10.56 -5.88
CA ALA A 19 -2.60 -9.77 -7.11
C ALA A 19 -3.10 -8.34 -6.86
N ARG A 20 -3.96 -8.13 -5.84
CA ARG A 20 -4.49 -6.82 -5.46
C ARG A 20 -3.46 -5.93 -4.76
N LEU A 21 -2.69 -6.44 -3.79
CA LEU A 21 -1.66 -5.65 -3.08
C LEU A 21 -0.52 -5.12 -3.98
N SER A 22 -0.08 -5.90 -4.97
CA SER A 22 1.02 -5.51 -5.86
C SER A 22 0.59 -4.62 -7.03
N THR A 23 -0.71 -4.59 -7.35
CA THR A 23 -1.28 -3.74 -8.41
C THR A 23 -1.85 -2.44 -7.84
N ALA A 24 -2.38 -2.45 -6.60
CA ALA A 24 -2.80 -1.26 -5.86
C ALA A 24 -1.63 -0.32 -5.51
N LEU A 25 -0.44 -0.87 -5.18
CA LEU A 25 0.78 -0.10 -4.93
C LEU A 25 1.41 0.53 -6.19
N LEU A 26 1.11 0.01 -7.39
CA LEU A 26 1.60 0.55 -8.65
C LEU A 26 0.65 1.60 -9.26
N PHE A 27 -0.62 1.64 -8.83
CA PHE A 27 -1.65 2.48 -9.46
C PHE A 27 -2.54 3.31 -8.52
N SER A 28 -2.32 3.31 -7.20
CA SER A 28 -2.65 4.48 -6.35
C SER A 28 -1.95 5.76 -6.84
N GLY A 29 -0.97 5.62 -7.73
CA GLY A 29 -0.40 6.68 -8.55
C GLY A 29 -1.17 7.10 -9.81
N ILE A 30 -2.39 6.59 -10.08
CA ILE A 30 -3.18 6.99 -11.27
C ILE A 30 -4.05 8.23 -11.03
N PHE A 31 -4.49 8.52 -9.81
CA PHE A 31 -5.26 9.75 -9.53
C PHE A 31 -4.47 10.85 -8.80
N LEU A 32 -3.19 10.59 -8.48
CA LEU A 32 -2.19 11.64 -8.27
C LEU A 32 -1.79 12.25 -9.62
N PHE A 33 -2.58 13.18 -10.15
CA PHE A 33 -2.13 14.09 -11.22
C PHE A 33 -1.09 15.10 -10.68
N SER A 34 0.05 14.59 -10.22
CA SER A 34 1.34 15.28 -10.09
C SER A 34 2.54 14.33 -10.22
N ASN A 35 2.35 13.13 -10.79
CA ASN A 35 3.40 12.12 -10.98
C ASN A 35 4.39 12.42 -12.13
N ALA A 36 4.85 13.66 -12.26
CA ALA A 36 6.04 13.99 -13.06
C ALA A 36 7.37 13.68 -12.34
N PHE A 37 7.33 12.89 -11.26
CA PHE A 37 8.46 12.69 -10.35
C PHE A 37 9.07 11.29 -10.34
N PHE A 38 8.31 10.26 -10.70
CA PHE A 38 8.56 8.95 -10.12
C PHE A 38 9.42 8.00 -10.95
N ASP A 39 9.73 8.34 -12.20
CA ASP A 39 10.49 7.44 -13.08
C ASP A 39 11.99 7.80 -13.20
N SER A 40 12.46 8.80 -12.45
CA SER A 40 13.89 9.20 -12.43
C SER A 40 14.61 8.92 -11.11
N GLN A 41 13.91 8.37 -10.10
CA GLN A 41 14.52 7.92 -8.83
C GLN A 41 14.68 6.39 -8.71
N LEU A 42 14.13 5.60 -9.64
CA LEU A 42 14.44 4.17 -9.74
C LEU A 42 15.75 3.88 -10.51
N ILE A 43 16.46 4.93 -10.93
CA ILE A 43 17.84 4.86 -11.39
C ILE A 43 18.64 5.86 -10.55
N ALA A 44 19.43 5.32 -9.60
CA ALA A 44 20.28 6.04 -8.64
C ALA A 44 19.62 6.56 -7.34
N GLN A 45 19.16 5.63 -6.49
CA GLN A 45 19.53 5.63 -5.07
C GLN A 45 20.36 4.37 -4.76
N ASP A 46 21.48 4.22 -5.48
CA ASP A 46 22.63 3.44 -5.03
C ASP A 46 23.79 4.42 -4.78
N THR A 47 23.56 5.41 -3.93
CA THR A 47 24.63 6.27 -3.39
C THR A 47 24.24 6.75 -2.00
N GLY A 48 24.81 6.14 -0.96
CA GLY A 48 24.74 6.74 0.38
C GLY A 48 24.81 5.82 1.60
N ALA A 49 24.92 4.51 1.45
CA ALA A 49 25.35 3.61 2.52
C ALA A 49 26.33 2.54 2.00
N LYS A 50 27.26 2.95 1.12
CA LYS A 50 28.47 2.17 0.87
C LYS A 50 29.51 2.64 1.89
N ASN A 51 29.91 1.72 2.76
CA ASN A 51 30.84 1.87 3.88
C ASN A 51 30.21 2.22 5.25
N ALA A 52 29.26 1.40 5.69
CA ALA A 52 29.28 0.94 7.07
C ALA A 52 29.62 -0.55 7.01
N GLY A 53 30.80 -0.93 7.51
CA GLY A 53 31.32 -2.29 7.44
C GLY A 53 30.37 -3.28 8.11
N LYS A 54 29.60 -4.00 7.30
CA LYS A 54 28.99 -5.27 7.66
C LYS A 54 29.55 -6.32 6.72
N THR A 55 30.49 -7.10 7.21
CA THR A 55 30.83 -8.41 6.65
C THR A 55 29.60 -9.30 6.83
N VAL A 56 28.60 -9.17 5.95
CA VAL A 56 27.48 -10.10 5.87
C VAL A 56 27.97 -11.32 5.11
N ALA A 57 27.80 -12.52 5.65
CA ALA A 57 28.12 -13.74 4.95
C ALA A 57 27.39 -13.77 3.59
N ALA A 58 28.05 -14.25 2.54
CA ALA A 58 27.48 -14.32 1.17
C ALA A 58 26.29 -15.31 1.05
N PHE A 59 25.96 -16.03 2.14
CA PHE A 59 24.96 -17.08 2.28
C PHE A 59 24.50 -17.14 3.74
N ASP A 60 23.31 -17.71 3.99
CA ASP A 60 22.64 -17.73 5.30
C ASP A 60 22.95 -18.99 6.12
N SER A 61 23.27 -20.11 5.45
CA SER A 61 23.67 -21.38 6.06
C SER A 61 24.34 -22.32 5.04
N CYS A 62 24.83 -23.46 5.49
CA CYS A 62 25.45 -24.49 4.66
C CYS A 62 24.58 -25.75 4.56
N LEU A 63 24.58 -26.40 3.39
CA LEU A 63 24.00 -27.72 3.17
C LEU A 63 25.10 -28.77 3.02
N PRO A 64 25.24 -29.70 3.97
CA PRO A 64 26.27 -30.71 3.94
C PRO A 64 25.94 -31.85 2.99
N LYS A 65 26.99 -32.51 2.48
CA LYS A 65 26.86 -33.69 1.65
C LYS A 65 26.61 -34.90 2.55
N LEU A 66 25.52 -35.63 2.30
CA LEU A 66 25.20 -36.84 3.06
C LEU A 66 26.03 -38.02 2.51
N GLU A 67 26.46 -38.93 3.39
CA GLU A 67 27.32 -40.08 3.02
C GLU A 67 26.65 -40.98 1.97
N LYS A 68 25.33 -41.12 2.04
CA LYS A 68 24.49 -41.88 1.11
C LYS A 68 23.18 -41.14 0.89
N THR A 69 22.58 -41.35 -0.27
CA THR A 69 21.20 -40.92 -0.52
C THR A 69 20.29 -41.64 0.47
N PRO A 70 19.47 -40.90 1.26
CA PRO A 70 18.55 -41.51 2.19
C PRO A 70 17.65 -42.53 1.51
N SER A 71 17.40 -43.64 2.19
CA SER A 71 16.57 -44.72 1.68
C SER A 71 15.08 -44.37 1.67
N LEU A 72 14.73 -43.20 2.21
CA LEU A 72 13.37 -42.74 2.47
C LEU A 72 12.63 -43.73 3.40
N SER A 73 13.31 -44.23 4.45
CA SER A 73 12.83 -45.28 5.35
C SER A 73 12.11 -44.78 6.60
N GLY A 74 12.01 -43.48 6.80
CA GLY A 74 11.40 -42.81 7.95
C GLY A 74 12.28 -42.81 9.20
N LYS A 75 13.61 -42.94 9.02
CA LYS A 75 14.61 -43.13 10.07
C LYS A 75 15.53 -41.91 10.19
N LEU A 76 15.51 -41.25 11.33
CA LEU A 76 16.26 -40.01 11.56
C LEU A 76 17.77 -40.24 11.63
N GLU A 77 18.25 -41.46 11.87
CA GLU A 77 19.68 -41.79 11.95
C GLU A 77 20.43 -41.51 10.63
N GLU A 78 19.73 -41.59 9.49
CA GLU A 78 20.28 -41.26 8.16
C GLU A 78 20.54 -39.75 7.99
N TRP A 79 19.99 -38.91 8.89
CA TRP A 79 20.03 -37.44 8.84
C TRP A 79 21.00 -36.82 9.86
N LYS A 80 21.83 -37.62 10.55
CA LYS A 80 22.77 -37.15 11.59
C LYS A 80 23.72 -36.03 11.13
N ASP A 81 24.08 -36.01 9.84
CA ASP A 81 25.01 -35.04 9.26
C ASP A 81 24.28 -33.89 8.54
N ALA A 82 22.94 -33.89 8.52
CA ALA A 82 22.13 -32.86 7.87
C ALA A 82 22.10 -31.56 8.69
N VAL A 83 21.82 -30.44 8.03
CA VAL A 83 21.44 -29.21 8.74
C VAL A 83 20.02 -29.36 9.28
N SER A 84 19.80 -29.07 10.56
CA SER A 84 18.46 -29.07 11.17
C SER A 84 17.93 -27.66 11.31
N ILE A 85 16.72 -27.41 10.82
CA ILE A 85 16.10 -26.08 10.71
C ILE A 85 14.75 -26.12 11.43
N PRO A 86 14.63 -25.53 12.64
CA PRO A 86 13.38 -25.53 13.37
C PRO A 86 12.43 -24.42 12.88
N VAL A 87 11.14 -24.73 12.76
CA VAL A 87 10.04 -23.78 12.49
C VAL A 87 8.94 -23.99 13.53
N ARG A 88 9.05 -23.32 14.69
CA ARG A 88 8.18 -23.56 15.86
C ARG A 88 8.28 -22.47 16.93
N MET A 89 8.28 -21.21 16.50
CA MET A 89 8.30 -20.05 17.39
C MET A 89 7.08 -19.16 17.15
N GLU A 90 6.68 -18.40 18.16
CA GLU A 90 5.56 -17.46 18.01
C GLU A 90 5.86 -16.40 16.94
N SER A 91 7.09 -15.87 16.89
CA SER A 91 7.51 -14.94 15.83
C SER A 91 7.68 -15.56 14.45
N PHE A 92 7.47 -16.87 14.32
CA PHE A 92 7.47 -17.55 13.03
C PHE A 92 6.06 -17.69 12.45
N ILE A 93 5.02 -17.32 13.20
CA ILE A 93 3.66 -17.20 12.66
C ILE A 93 3.67 -16.09 11.60
N ALA A 94 3.58 -16.47 10.34
CA ALA A 94 3.55 -15.54 9.22
C ALA A 94 2.15 -14.96 9.01
N TRP A 95 1.11 -15.71 9.40
CA TRP A 95 -0.27 -15.26 9.49
C TRP A 95 -1.09 -16.29 10.28
N LYS A 96 -2.22 -15.86 10.89
CA LYS A 96 -3.21 -16.74 11.51
C LYS A 96 -4.60 -16.11 11.46
N GLU A 97 -5.63 -16.96 11.46
CA GLU A 97 -7.02 -16.55 11.64
C GLU A 97 -7.30 -16.15 13.08
N ARG A 98 -8.23 -15.20 13.27
CA ARG A 98 -8.53 -14.63 14.58
C ARG A 98 -9.00 -15.67 15.61
N LYS A 99 -9.67 -16.73 15.14
CA LYS A 99 -10.19 -17.81 16.00
C LYS A 99 -9.15 -18.89 16.27
N HIS A 100 -8.10 -18.96 15.47
CA HIS A 100 -7.07 -19.97 15.61
C HIS A 100 -6.05 -19.53 16.67
N SER A 101 -5.69 -20.43 17.58
CA SER A 101 -4.77 -20.15 18.68
C SER A 101 -3.65 -21.17 18.72
N TRP A 102 -2.45 -20.76 18.30
CA TRP A 102 -1.26 -21.59 18.43
C TRP A 102 -0.89 -21.78 19.90
N SER A 103 -0.95 -23.02 20.37
CA SER A 103 -0.73 -23.39 21.78
C SER A 103 0.70 -23.87 22.07
N GLY A 104 1.61 -23.69 21.11
CA GLY A 104 3.03 -24.00 21.20
C GLY A 104 3.46 -25.10 20.24
N SER A 105 4.73 -25.51 20.31
CA SER A 105 5.34 -26.41 19.31
C SER A 105 4.76 -27.83 19.26
N ALA A 106 3.95 -28.22 20.25
CA ALA A 106 3.24 -29.50 20.23
C ALA A 106 1.91 -29.45 19.45
N ASP A 107 1.29 -28.26 19.39
CA ASP A 107 0.08 -27.95 18.62
C ASP A 107 0.43 -27.83 17.14
N ALA A 108 1.46 -27.03 16.81
CA ALA A 108 2.07 -27.04 15.48
C ALA A 108 3.57 -26.73 15.57
N GLY A 109 4.42 -27.58 15.00
CA GLY A 109 5.84 -27.31 14.88
C GLY A 109 6.56 -28.21 13.88
N LEU A 110 7.62 -27.70 13.27
CA LEU A 110 8.41 -28.41 12.26
C LEU A 110 9.90 -28.40 12.63
N GLU A 111 10.59 -29.50 12.33
CA GLU A 111 12.03 -29.52 12.10
C GLU A 111 12.35 -30.06 10.72
N ALA A 112 12.93 -29.22 9.87
CA ALA A 112 13.40 -29.63 8.55
C ALA A 112 14.88 -30.02 8.60
N PHE A 113 15.21 -31.23 8.17
CA PHE A 113 16.59 -31.70 8.00
C PHE A 113 16.95 -31.64 6.52
N CYS A 114 18.03 -30.94 6.19
CA CYS A 114 18.43 -30.74 4.80
C CYS A 114 19.88 -31.15 4.55
N GLY A 115 20.10 -31.78 3.41
CA GLY A 115 21.42 -32.16 2.93
C GLY A 115 21.39 -32.41 1.42
N TRP A 116 22.50 -32.83 0.86
CA TRP A 116 22.57 -33.12 -0.57
C TRP A 116 23.42 -34.35 -0.87
N THR A 117 23.14 -35.01 -1.98
CA THR A 117 23.95 -36.13 -2.48
C THR A 117 24.20 -35.99 -3.97
N ALA A 118 24.88 -36.97 -4.58
CA ALA A 118 25.01 -37.04 -6.03
C ALA A 118 23.66 -37.16 -6.76
N ASP A 119 22.61 -37.65 -6.09
CA ASP A 119 21.31 -37.90 -6.70
C ASP A 119 20.37 -36.69 -6.63
N GLY A 120 20.48 -35.87 -5.58
CA GLY A 120 19.60 -34.72 -5.42
C GLY A 120 19.74 -33.96 -4.10
N LEU A 121 18.85 -32.98 -3.92
CA LEU A 121 18.58 -32.31 -2.65
C LEU A 121 17.72 -33.24 -1.79
N CYS A 122 18.16 -33.49 -0.56
CA CYS A 122 17.50 -34.37 0.40
C CYS A 122 16.88 -33.52 1.51
N ILE A 123 15.59 -33.74 1.79
CA ILE A 123 14.84 -33.02 2.82
C ILE A 123 14.08 -34.05 3.68
N ALA A 124 14.17 -33.94 4.99
CA ALA A 124 13.27 -34.60 5.93
C ALA A 124 12.48 -33.54 6.70
N LEU A 125 11.23 -33.85 7.02
CA LEU A 125 10.29 -32.96 7.69
C LEU A 125 9.72 -33.72 8.88
N ASP A 126 10.12 -33.32 10.09
CA ASP A 126 9.62 -33.89 11.34
C ASP A 126 8.62 -32.92 11.97
N VAL A 127 7.32 -33.23 11.80
CA VAL A 127 6.21 -32.37 12.18
C VAL A 127 5.58 -32.88 13.47
N SER A 128 5.41 -31.97 14.43
CA SER A 128 4.55 -32.13 15.59
C SER A 128 3.25 -31.40 15.35
N ASP A 129 2.15 -32.08 15.58
CA ASP A 129 0.80 -31.59 15.34
C ASP A 129 -0.19 -32.45 16.16
N ASP A 130 -1.04 -31.81 16.96
CA ASP A 130 -1.98 -32.47 17.86
C ASP A 130 -3.25 -32.97 17.15
N SER A 131 -3.52 -32.53 15.91
CA SER A 131 -4.72 -32.83 15.12
C SER A 131 -4.46 -33.03 13.61
N VAL A 132 -3.47 -33.84 13.24
CA VAL A 132 -3.15 -34.13 11.83
C VAL A 132 -4.33 -34.57 10.96
N CYS A 133 -4.70 -33.69 10.03
CA CYS A 133 -5.82 -33.74 9.12
C CYS A 133 -5.54 -32.96 7.82
N ASN A 134 -5.32 -33.70 6.73
CA ASN A 134 -5.40 -33.13 5.39
C ASN A 134 -6.27 -33.99 4.47
N LYS A 135 -7.40 -33.45 4.03
CA LYS A 135 -8.39 -34.10 3.15
C LYS A 135 -8.44 -33.44 1.78
N LYS A 136 -7.47 -32.59 1.45
CA LYS A 136 -7.43 -31.85 0.20
C LYS A 136 -6.83 -32.71 -0.91
N GLU A 137 -7.22 -32.38 -2.14
CA GLU A 137 -6.58 -32.93 -3.32
C GLU A 137 -5.14 -32.41 -3.42
N PRO A 138 -4.22 -33.12 -4.12
CA PRO A 138 -2.79 -32.81 -4.09
C PRO A 138 -2.41 -31.34 -4.38
N GLN A 139 -3.17 -30.63 -5.22
CA GLN A 139 -2.89 -29.21 -5.57
C GLN A 139 -3.38 -28.20 -4.51
N ASP A 140 -4.20 -28.65 -3.56
CA ASP A 140 -4.82 -27.83 -2.52
C ASP A 140 -4.33 -28.23 -1.12
N LEU A 141 -3.25 -29.03 -1.02
CA LEU A 141 -2.72 -29.50 0.26
C LEU A 141 -2.36 -28.36 1.22
N TRP A 142 -1.90 -27.23 0.71
CA TRP A 142 -1.58 -26.01 1.48
C TRP A 142 -2.77 -25.44 2.28
N ALA A 143 -4.01 -25.86 1.98
CA ALA A 143 -5.21 -25.35 2.63
C ALA A 143 -5.48 -25.97 4.02
N GLN A 144 -4.73 -27.00 4.41
CA GLN A 144 -4.82 -27.75 5.69
C GLN A 144 -3.41 -28.22 6.08
N ASP A 145 -3.29 -29.08 7.10
CA ASP A 145 -2.00 -29.52 7.65
C ASP A 145 -1.01 -29.99 6.59
N GLY A 146 0.13 -29.34 6.57
CA GLY A 146 1.08 -29.54 5.50
C GLY A 146 2.35 -28.76 5.70
N VAL A 147 3.34 -29.10 4.88
CA VAL A 147 4.56 -28.31 4.76
C VAL A 147 4.74 -27.89 3.32
N GLU A 148 4.82 -26.59 3.12
CA GLU A 148 5.20 -25.96 1.87
C GLU A 148 6.73 -25.81 1.80
N VAL A 149 7.35 -26.39 0.79
CA VAL A 149 8.79 -26.27 0.56
C VAL A 149 9.04 -25.39 -0.66
N PHE A 150 9.70 -24.25 -0.45
CA PHE A 150 10.00 -23.28 -1.50
C PHE A 150 11.46 -23.41 -1.94
N ILE A 151 11.69 -23.79 -3.20
CA ILE A 151 13.03 -24.15 -3.69
C ILE A 151 13.43 -23.29 -4.88
N ASP A 152 14.60 -22.65 -4.83
CA ASP A 152 15.23 -21.93 -5.95
C ASP A 152 16.61 -22.52 -6.29
N GLY A 153 16.68 -23.35 -7.32
CA GLY A 153 17.93 -23.81 -7.92
C GLY A 153 18.26 -23.09 -9.23
N ARG A 154 17.76 -21.89 -9.48
CA ARG A 154 18.15 -21.10 -10.67
C ARG A 154 19.58 -20.59 -10.50
N SER A 155 20.19 -20.17 -11.60
CA SER A 155 21.57 -19.68 -11.62
C SER A 155 21.68 -18.33 -12.35
N GLY A 156 22.76 -17.59 -12.08
CA GLY A 156 23.00 -16.29 -12.67
C GLY A 156 21.96 -15.24 -12.22
N PRO A 157 21.62 -14.25 -13.07
CA PRO A 157 20.72 -13.14 -12.70
C PRO A 157 19.30 -13.55 -12.29
N LYS A 158 18.88 -14.79 -12.58
CA LYS A 158 17.57 -15.33 -12.20
C LYS A 158 17.54 -15.98 -10.82
N PHE A 159 18.69 -16.26 -10.22
CA PHE A 159 18.74 -16.82 -8.88
C PHE A 159 18.12 -15.81 -7.89
N MET A 160 17.16 -16.25 -7.09
CA MET A 160 16.45 -15.42 -6.10
C MET A 160 15.62 -14.26 -6.68
N SER A 161 15.45 -14.17 -8.00
CA SER A 161 14.63 -13.13 -8.62
C SER A 161 13.13 -13.43 -8.42
N ARG A 162 12.29 -12.40 -8.33
CA ARG A 162 10.83 -12.57 -8.28
C ARG A 162 10.30 -13.37 -9.48
N GLY A 163 9.17 -14.04 -9.25
CA GLY A 163 8.50 -14.92 -10.21
C GLY A 163 9.15 -16.30 -10.32
N TYR A 164 8.34 -17.29 -10.70
CA TYR A 164 8.82 -18.65 -10.95
C TYR A 164 9.29 -18.84 -12.39
N SER A 165 10.29 -19.70 -12.56
CA SER A 165 10.73 -20.22 -13.85
C SER A 165 11.41 -21.57 -13.62
N LYS A 166 11.56 -22.39 -14.66
CA LYS A 166 12.22 -23.71 -14.56
C LYS A 166 13.45 -23.70 -13.63
N GLY A 167 13.45 -24.59 -12.64
CA GLY A 167 14.45 -24.63 -11.56
C GLY A 167 14.06 -23.86 -10.28
N SER A 168 12.92 -23.19 -10.25
CA SER A 168 12.32 -22.62 -9.03
C SER A 168 10.86 -23.05 -8.96
N PHE A 169 10.45 -23.63 -7.84
CA PHE A 169 9.10 -24.15 -7.64
C PHE A 169 8.75 -24.23 -6.16
N GLN A 170 7.51 -24.63 -5.89
CA GLN A 170 6.91 -24.82 -4.58
C GLN A 170 6.37 -26.25 -4.55
N LEU A 171 6.71 -26.97 -3.50
CA LEU A 171 6.27 -28.33 -3.26
C LEU A 171 5.32 -28.31 -2.05
N PHE A 172 4.09 -28.72 -2.25
CA PHE A 172 3.16 -28.98 -1.16
C PHE A 172 3.38 -30.41 -0.67
N THR A 173 3.51 -30.60 0.63
CA THR A 173 3.64 -31.91 1.26
C THR A 173 2.64 -32.01 2.41
N ALA A 174 2.08 -33.19 2.62
CA ALA A 174 1.13 -33.45 3.71
C ALA A 174 1.12 -34.94 4.05
N PHE A 175 0.37 -35.31 5.09
CA PHE A 175 0.17 -36.70 5.48
C PHE A 175 -1.32 -37.02 5.59
N ASP A 176 -1.80 -38.02 4.83
CA ASP A 176 -3.17 -38.52 4.97
C ASP A 176 -3.22 -39.48 6.16
N ALA A 177 -3.72 -38.99 7.30
CA ALA A 177 -3.82 -39.78 8.53
C ALA A 177 -4.77 -40.99 8.40
N ASP A 178 -5.81 -40.92 7.56
CA ASP A 178 -6.79 -42.02 7.42
C ASP A 178 -6.21 -43.15 6.57
N LYS A 179 -5.53 -42.78 5.48
CA LYS A 179 -4.89 -43.75 4.57
C LYS A 179 -3.52 -44.18 5.06
N ASN A 180 -2.96 -43.47 6.04
CA ASN A 180 -1.60 -43.62 6.54
C ASN A 180 -0.56 -43.54 5.40
N THR A 181 -0.71 -42.55 4.53
CA THR A 181 0.14 -42.35 3.34
C THR A 181 0.57 -40.90 3.18
N PRO A 182 1.83 -40.65 2.80
CA PRO A 182 2.31 -39.30 2.53
C PRO A 182 1.74 -38.79 1.19
N MET A 183 1.48 -37.48 1.09
CA MET A 183 0.95 -36.83 -0.11
C MET A 183 1.85 -35.66 -0.53
N PHE A 184 2.07 -35.47 -1.83
CA PHE A 184 2.74 -34.27 -2.33
C PHE A 184 2.21 -33.83 -3.68
N ALA A 185 2.40 -32.56 -3.98
CA ALA A 185 2.32 -32.05 -5.34
C ALA A 185 3.27 -30.89 -5.55
N VAL A 186 3.79 -30.78 -6.77
CA VAL A 186 4.38 -29.53 -7.24
C VAL A 186 3.22 -28.60 -7.61
N ASN A 187 3.30 -27.35 -7.17
CA ASN A 187 2.33 -26.34 -7.56
C ASN A 187 2.27 -26.23 -9.10
N LYS A 188 1.11 -26.56 -9.68
CA LYS A 188 0.88 -26.64 -11.13
C LYS A 188 1.26 -25.35 -11.87
N ALA A 189 1.20 -24.19 -11.21
CA ALA A 189 1.58 -22.91 -11.80
C ALA A 189 3.07 -22.85 -12.19
N HIS A 190 3.91 -23.74 -11.66
CA HIS A 190 5.36 -23.76 -11.87
C HIS A 190 5.81 -24.84 -12.87
N GLY A 191 4.86 -25.60 -13.42
CA GLY A 191 5.11 -26.74 -14.30
C GLY A 191 5.36 -28.05 -13.55
N GLU A 192 5.57 -29.12 -14.31
CA GLU A 192 5.85 -30.45 -13.76
C GLU A 192 7.35 -30.62 -13.45
N VAL A 193 7.65 -31.32 -12.36
CA VAL A 193 9.00 -31.74 -11.97
C VAL A 193 8.98 -33.25 -11.78
N GLU A 194 9.61 -33.96 -12.71
CA GLU A 194 9.69 -35.41 -12.67
C GLU A 194 10.78 -35.90 -11.70
N GLY A 195 10.57 -37.10 -11.16
CA GLY A 195 11.59 -37.83 -10.39
C GLY A 195 11.69 -37.44 -8.91
N ILE A 196 10.85 -36.53 -8.41
CA ILE A 196 10.71 -36.31 -6.96
C ILE A 196 10.21 -37.61 -6.33
N LYS A 197 10.92 -38.07 -5.29
CA LYS A 197 10.52 -39.22 -4.49
C LYS A 197 10.16 -38.75 -3.10
N MET A 198 9.10 -39.31 -2.54
CA MET A 198 8.70 -39.03 -1.17
C MET A 198 8.27 -40.31 -0.48
N ASN A 199 8.58 -40.43 0.80
CA ASN A 199 7.97 -41.39 1.70
C ASN A 199 7.68 -40.71 3.05
N GLY A 200 6.94 -41.37 3.92
CA GLY A 200 6.63 -40.83 5.23
C GLY A 200 5.80 -41.78 6.07
N ARG A 201 5.62 -41.42 7.34
CA ARG A 201 4.86 -42.18 8.33
C ARG A 201 4.27 -41.28 9.40
N ARG A 202 3.25 -41.77 10.11
CA ARG A 202 2.84 -41.19 11.40
C ARG A 202 3.95 -41.34 12.45
N THR A 203 4.02 -40.36 13.33
CA THR A 203 4.77 -40.39 14.58
C THR A 203 3.78 -40.30 15.75
N GLU A 204 4.26 -40.45 16.98
CA GLU A 204 3.41 -40.29 18.17
C GLU A 204 2.93 -38.85 18.34
N SER A 205 3.70 -37.88 17.85
CA SER A 205 3.46 -36.44 18.00
C SER A 205 2.94 -35.76 16.73
N GLY A 206 2.83 -36.47 15.61
CA GLY A 206 2.52 -35.87 14.31
C GLY A 206 2.92 -36.79 13.15
N TYR A 207 3.75 -36.31 12.23
CA TYR A 207 4.18 -37.10 11.07
C TYR A 207 5.61 -36.77 10.62
N PHE A 208 6.23 -37.72 9.93
CA PHE A 208 7.57 -37.59 9.38
C PHE A 208 7.55 -37.86 7.88
N LEU A 209 8.10 -36.93 7.09
CA LEU A 209 8.24 -37.06 5.63
C LEU A 209 9.71 -36.99 5.22
N GLU A 210 10.05 -37.70 4.15
CA GLU A 210 11.36 -37.60 3.51
C GLU A 210 11.17 -37.40 2.01
N VAL A 211 11.85 -36.42 1.45
CA VAL A 211 11.76 -35.99 0.06
C VAL A 211 13.16 -35.99 -0.57
N LEU A 212 13.28 -36.64 -1.72
CA LEU A 212 14.42 -36.51 -2.62
C LEU A 212 13.99 -35.71 -3.85
N VAL A 213 14.56 -34.52 -4.01
CA VAL A 213 14.39 -33.69 -5.20
C VAL A 213 15.60 -33.91 -6.12
N PRO A 214 15.45 -34.58 -7.27
CA PRO A 214 16.59 -34.93 -8.12
C PRO A 214 17.21 -33.68 -8.73
N TRP A 215 18.50 -33.71 -9.03
CA TRP A 215 19.17 -32.57 -9.67
C TRP A 215 18.60 -32.20 -11.04
N THR A 216 17.93 -33.14 -11.71
CA THR A 216 17.18 -32.89 -12.96
C THR A 216 16.05 -31.88 -12.80
N ALA A 217 15.59 -31.63 -11.57
CA ALA A 217 14.64 -30.55 -11.25
C ALA A 217 15.22 -29.14 -11.49
N PHE A 218 16.54 -29.01 -11.63
CA PHE A 218 17.26 -27.75 -11.77
C PHE A 218 18.13 -27.74 -13.04
N PRO A 219 17.55 -27.49 -14.23
CA PRO A 219 18.21 -27.74 -15.52
C PRO A 219 19.54 -27.01 -15.77
N LYS A 220 19.81 -25.93 -15.04
CA LYS A 220 21.03 -25.10 -15.20
C LYS A 220 21.96 -25.15 -13.98
N LEU A 221 21.53 -25.80 -12.90
CA LEU A 221 22.32 -25.87 -11.68
C LEU A 221 23.33 -27.02 -11.78
N LYS A 222 24.55 -26.75 -11.36
CA LYS A 222 25.58 -27.78 -11.18
C LYS A 222 25.74 -28.03 -9.67
N PRO A 223 25.48 -29.24 -9.17
CA PRO A 223 25.59 -29.56 -7.75
C PRO A 223 27.05 -29.84 -7.38
N GLU A 224 27.81 -28.76 -7.19
CA GLU A 224 29.21 -28.79 -6.76
C GLU A 224 29.40 -27.96 -5.50
N LEU A 225 30.54 -28.17 -4.82
CA LEU A 225 30.87 -27.43 -3.61
C LEU A 225 30.90 -25.92 -3.89
N GLY A 226 30.23 -25.14 -3.05
CA GLY A 226 30.08 -23.69 -3.22
C GLY A 226 28.83 -23.26 -3.99
N THR A 227 28.11 -24.18 -4.65
CA THR A 227 26.83 -23.86 -5.31
C THR A 227 25.82 -23.34 -4.31
N LEU A 228 25.07 -22.31 -4.70
CA LEU A 228 23.98 -21.74 -3.89
C LEU A 228 22.62 -22.30 -4.31
N ILE A 229 21.76 -22.55 -3.33
CA ILE A 229 20.35 -22.90 -3.51
C ILE A 229 19.50 -22.07 -2.54
N GLY A 230 18.33 -21.63 -2.98
CA GLY A 230 17.37 -20.92 -2.15
C GLY A 230 16.38 -21.90 -1.52
N LEU A 231 16.23 -21.90 -0.19
CA LEU A 231 15.27 -22.72 0.54
C LEU A 231 14.48 -21.91 1.56
N GLN A 232 13.22 -22.28 1.75
CA GLN A 232 12.33 -21.78 2.81
C GLN A 232 11.23 -22.83 3.04
N PHE A 233 10.70 -22.87 4.27
CA PHE A 233 9.66 -23.78 4.70
C PHE A 233 8.47 -23.00 5.24
N GLY A 234 7.26 -23.46 4.90
CA GLY A 234 6.01 -23.02 5.51
C GLY A 234 5.31 -24.22 6.14
N LEU A 235 4.89 -24.11 7.39
CA LEU A 235 4.09 -25.08 8.11
C LEU A 235 2.65 -24.57 8.15
N ASP A 236 1.75 -25.32 7.51
CA ASP A 236 0.31 -25.12 7.56
C ASP A 236 -0.26 -25.95 8.71
N ASP A 237 -1.20 -25.38 9.44
CA ASP A 237 -1.89 -26.03 10.56
C ASP A 237 -3.39 -25.70 10.53
N TYR A 238 -4.21 -26.72 10.76
CA TYR A 238 -5.66 -26.75 10.63
C TYR A 238 -6.29 -27.79 11.56
N ASP A 239 -7.12 -27.29 12.47
CA ASP A 239 -7.84 -28.12 13.41
C ASP A 239 -9.33 -28.15 13.08
N PRO A 240 -9.89 -29.29 12.63
CA PRO A 240 -11.32 -29.37 12.28
C PRO A 240 -12.26 -28.89 13.39
N ALA A 241 -11.89 -29.15 14.64
CA ALA A 241 -12.67 -28.75 15.82
C ALA A 241 -12.60 -27.24 16.13
N LYS A 242 -11.45 -26.59 15.85
CA LYS A 242 -11.22 -25.16 16.12
C LYS A 242 -11.60 -24.29 14.92
N ASP A 243 -11.33 -24.76 13.71
CA ASP A 243 -11.29 -23.95 12.49
C ASP A 243 -12.48 -24.17 11.54
N GLY A 244 -13.22 -25.27 11.67
CA GLY A 244 -14.38 -25.54 10.80
C GLY A 244 -14.00 -25.60 9.32
N ASP A 245 -14.60 -24.76 8.48
CA ASP A 245 -14.35 -24.74 7.02
C ASP A 245 -13.27 -23.72 6.59
N THR A 246 -12.52 -23.17 7.55
CA THR A 246 -11.49 -22.16 7.29
C THR A 246 -10.34 -22.76 6.46
N ILE A 247 -9.85 -21.99 5.49
CA ILE A 247 -8.78 -22.42 4.57
C ILE A 247 -7.45 -21.89 5.13
N GLN A 248 -6.50 -22.81 5.36
CA GLN A 248 -5.17 -22.51 5.89
C GLN A 248 -5.29 -21.57 7.09
N PRO A 249 -5.77 -21.96 8.29
CA PRO A 249 -6.05 -21.04 9.41
C PRO A 249 -4.80 -20.61 10.20
N LEU A 250 -3.69 -21.34 10.09
CA LEU A 250 -2.38 -20.94 10.61
C LEU A 250 -1.29 -21.26 9.57
N PHE A 251 -0.36 -20.31 9.39
CA PHE A 251 0.81 -20.49 8.54
C PHE A 251 2.08 -19.97 9.22
N MET A 252 3.08 -20.84 9.41
CA MET A 252 4.34 -20.51 10.07
C MET A 252 5.53 -20.66 9.12
N THR A 253 6.48 -19.72 9.12
CA THR A 253 7.69 -19.77 8.30
C THR A 253 8.92 -19.31 9.08
N ILE A 254 10.12 -19.65 8.61
CA ILE A 254 11.35 -19.14 9.24
C ILE A 254 11.34 -17.61 9.19
N GLN A 255 11.47 -16.97 10.37
CA GLN A 255 11.39 -15.52 10.58
C GLN A 255 10.03 -14.88 10.23
N GLY A 256 8.93 -15.64 10.20
CA GLY A 256 7.58 -15.08 10.00
C GLY A 256 7.38 -14.45 8.62
N LYS A 257 8.19 -14.84 7.64
CA LYS A 257 8.10 -14.35 6.25
C LYS A 257 6.77 -14.76 5.61
N SER A 258 5.97 -13.78 5.22
CA SER A 258 4.75 -14.00 4.44
C SER A 258 5.00 -13.82 2.93
N GLY A 259 3.99 -14.07 2.10
CA GLY A 259 4.08 -13.77 0.66
C GLY A 259 5.10 -14.60 -0.14
N LEU A 260 5.47 -15.79 0.33
CA LEU A 260 6.55 -16.61 -0.25
C LEU A 260 6.27 -17.10 -1.68
N SER A 261 5.00 -17.36 -2.00
CA SER A 261 4.61 -17.80 -3.34
C SER A 261 4.88 -16.69 -4.36
N GLY A 262 5.78 -16.96 -5.30
CA GLY A 262 6.19 -16.05 -6.37
C GLY A 262 7.31 -15.09 -5.97
N ASN A 263 7.75 -15.10 -4.71
CA ASN A 263 8.72 -14.16 -4.19
C ASN A 263 10.00 -14.87 -3.71
N SER A 264 10.82 -15.34 -4.65
CA SER A 264 12.07 -16.03 -4.32
C SER A 264 13.07 -15.20 -3.51
N SER A 265 12.92 -13.87 -3.42
CA SER A 265 13.83 -13.04 -2.63
C SER A 265 13.67 -13.24 -1.11
N GLU A 266 12.57 -13.83 -0.65
CA GLU A 266 12.31 -14.10 0.77
C GLU A 266 12.80 -15.50 1.23
N ARG A 267 13.53 -16.22 0.36
CA ARG A 267 14.16 -17.51 0.71
C ARG A 267 15.56 -17.29 1.28
N PHE A 268 16.09 -18.29 1.97
CA PHE A 268 17.45 -18.26 2.49
C PHE A 268 18.42 -18.96 1.53
N LYS A 269 19.61 -18.39 1.38
CA LYS A 269 20.68 -18.90 0.52
C LYS A 269 21.49 -19.93 1.28
N PHE A 270 21.46 -21.16 0.81
CA PHE A 270 22.28 -22.24 1.32
C PHE A 270 23.43 -22.55 0.37
N LYS A 271 24.63 -22.70 0.92
CA LYS A 271 25.83 -23.11 0.17
C LYS A 271 26.05 -24.61 0.29
N LEU A 272 26.18 -25.32 -0.83
CA LEU A 272 26.54 -26.75 -0.82
C LEU A 272 27.99 -26.91 -0.32
N VAL A 273 28.18 -27.76 0.70
CA VAL A 273 29.48 -28.04 1.31
C VAL A 273 29.66 -29.54 1.49
N GLU A 274 30.91 -29.98 1.68
CA GLU A 274 31.21 -31.40 1.91
C GLU A 274 30.71 -31.82 3.31
N LYS A 275 30.98 -31.00 4.33
CA LYS A 275 30.52 -31.19 5.72
C LYS A 275 30.20 -29.84 6.34
N GLN A 276 29.40 -29.83 7.39
CA GLN A 276 29.16 -28.64 8.20
C GLN A 276 30.49 -28.11 8.77
N GLU A 277 30.78 -26.84 8.55
CA GLU A 277 31.96 -26.19 9.08
C GLU A 277 31.72 -25.78 10.54
N LYS A 278 32.59 -26.18 11.46
CA LYS A 278 32.54 -25.74 12.86
C LYS A 278 33.56 -24.61 13.05
N SER A 279 33.13 -23.37 12.77
CA SER A 279 33.97 -22.17 12.90
C SER A 279 33.13 -20.95 13.29
N ALA A 280 33.75 -19.94 13.90
CA ALA A 280 33.06 -18.72 14.31
C ALA A 280 32.47 -17.94 13.11
N SER A 281 33.06 -18.10 11.92
CA SER A 281 32.60 -17.49 10.67
C SER A 281 31.46 -18.26 9.99
N ASN A 282 31.14 -19.48 10.44
CA ASN A 282 30.04 -20.24 9.85
C ASN A 282 28.69 -19.63 10.28
N PRO A 283 27.86 -19.12 9.35
CA PRO A 283 26.53 -18.66 9.68
C PRO A 283 25.63 -19.85 9.98
N VAL A 284 25.04 -19.86 11.18
CA VAL A 284 24.12 -20.92 11.63
C VAL A 284 22.72 -20.38 11.92
N SER A 285 22.36 -19.21 11.37
CA SER A 285 21.08 -18.54 11.65
C SER A 285 19.84 -19.39 11.33
N MET A 286 19.96 -20.38 10.45
CA MET A 286 18.89 -21.33 10.12
C MET A 286 18.74 -22.47 11.12
N SER A 287 19.80 -22.81 11.85
CA SER A 287 19.79 -23.85 12.89
C SER A 287 19.76 -23.30 14.30
N ALA A 288 20.08 -22.01 14.46
CA ALA A 288 20.07 -21.25 15.71
C ALA A 288 19.21 -19.99 15.52
N ALA A 289 17.90 -20.14 15.70
CA ALA A 289 16.94 -19.06 15.54
C ALA A 289 16.96 -18.09 16.73
N ILE A 290 16.96 -16.80 16.43
CA ILE A 290 16.91 -15.71 17.41
C ILE A 290 15.52 -15.07 17.35
N ASP A 291 14.73 -15.26 18.40
CA ASP A 291 13.41 -14.67 18.55
C ASP A 291 13.46 -13.43 19.45
N CYS A 292 13.09 -12.29 18.89
CA CYS A 292 13.08 -10.97 19.52
C CYS A 292 12.07 -10.09 18.77
N PRO A 293 11.35 -9.15 19.40
CA PRO A 293 10.54 -8.17 18.66
C PRO A 293 11.38 -7.42 17.62
N ASN A 294 10.79 -7.04 16.47
CA ASN A 294 11.49 -6.27 15.43
C ASN A 294 11.99 -4.92 15.95
N ALA A 295 11.28 -4.34 16.92
CA ALA A 295 11.72 -3.17 17.67
C ALA A 295 11.53 -3.35 19.19
N LEU A 296 12.54 -2.92 19.95
CA LEU A 296 12.50 -2.83 21.40
C LEU A 296 12.00 -1.43 21.80
N ILE A 297 10.80 -1.39 22.39
CA ILE A 297 10.06 -0.15 22.67
C ILE A 297 9.87 0.15 24.16
N GLN A 298 10.43 -0.69 25.02
CA GLN A 298 10.38 -0.64 26.48
C GLN A 298 11.77 -0.95 27.05
N ASP A 299 11.98 -0.64 28.32
CA ASP A 299 13.26 -0.90 28.99
C ASP A 299 13.53 -2.39 29.19
N ASP A 300 12.47 -3.16 29.42
CA ASP A 300 12.52 -4.63 29.44
C ASP A 300 12.65 -5.16 28.02
N ALA A 301 13.77 -5.84 27.75
CA ALA A 301 14.00 -6.54 26.50
C ALA A 301 14.14 -8.04 26.77
N SER A 302 13.71 -8.84 25.80
CA SER A 302 13.79 -10.28 25.87
C SER A 302 14.14 -10.87 24.52
N CYS A 303 14.90 -11.96 24.54
CA CYS A 303 15.24 -12.73 23.37
C CYS A 303 15.17 -14.22 23.72
N LYS A 304 14.59 -15.03 22.84
CA LYS A 304 14.70 -16.49 22.90
C LYS A 304 15.66 -16.99 21.83
N LEU A 305 16.39 -18.04 22.16
CA LEU A 305 17.21 -18.81 21.25
C LEU A 305 16.58 -20.19 21.12
N LEU A 306 16.55 -20.70 19.90
CA LEU A 306 16.23 -22.10 19.63
C LEU A 306 17.29 -22.70 18.73
N LEU A 307 17.82 -23.83 19.16
CA LEU A 307 18.76 -24.65 18.43
C LEU A 307 18.03 -25.88 17.92
N GLY A 308 18.07 -26.11 16.61
CA GLY A 308 17.64 -27.38 16.02
C GLY A 308 18.47 -28.54 16.57
N SER A 309 17.89 -29.74 16.55
CA SER A 309 18.40 -30.93 17.22
C SER A 309 19.82 -31.33 16.84
N ALA A 310 20.24 -31.17 15.59
CA ALA A 310 21.60 -31.51 15.17
C ALA A 310 22.63 -30.57 15.83
N LEU A 311 22.38 -29.26 15.81
CA LEU A 311 23.26 -28.26 16.41
C LEU A 311 23.18 -28.26 17.94
N GLY A 312 22.00 -28.48 18.52
CA GLY A 312 21.77 -28.51 19.96
C GLY A 312 22.51 -29.65 20.66
N LYS A 313 22.65 -30.82 20.03
CA LYS A 313 23.47 -31.94 20.54
C LYS A 313 24.95 -31.59 20.71
N ASP A 314 25.47 -30.76 19.82
CA ASP A 314 26.87 -30.36 19.82
C ASP A 314 27.14 -29.13 20.71
N ALA A 315 26.15 -28.25 20.87
CA ALA A 315 26.29 -26.98 21.58
C ALA A 315 26.29 -27.17 23.10
N GLU A 316 27.35 -26.70 23.76
CA GLU A 316 27.46 -26.65 25.22
C GLU A 316 27.22 -25.26 25.78
N LYS A 317 27.78 -24.23 25.12
CA LYS A 317 27.65 -22.83 25.55
C LYS A 317 27.18 -21.94 24.40
N ALA A 318 26.34 -20.97 24.75
CA ALA A 318 25.92 -19.89 23.87
C ALA A 318 26.25 -18.55 24.52
N GLU A 319 26.92 -17.66 23.78
CA GLU A 319 27.18 -16.29 24.19
C GLU A 319 26.41 -15.33 23.28
N LEU A 320 25.54 -14.52 23.87
CA LEU A 320 24.86 -13.45 23.19
C LEU A 320 25.69 -12.16 23.28
N SER A 321 25.78 -11.43 22.19
CA SER A 321 26.26 -10.06 22.15
C SER A 321 25.25 -9.14 21.46
N PHE A 322 25.01 -7.98 22.05
CA PHE A 322 24.19 -6.93 21.46
C PHE A 322 25.08 -5.77 21.06
N SER A 323 25.14 -5.45 19.76
CA SER A 323 26.08 -4.49 19.21
C SER A 323 25.39 -3.43 18.36
N ASN A 324 25.94 -2.21 18.33
CA ASN A 324 25.43 -1.14 17.48
C ASN A 324 25.82 -1.34 16.00
N SER A 325 25.39 -0.42 15.14
CA SER A 325 25.69 -0.44 13.69
C SER A 325 27.18 -0.35 13.33
N LYS A 326 28.04 0.09 14.26
CA LYS A 326 29.51 0.13 14.09
C LYS A 326 30.19 -1.16 14.60
N GLY A 327 29.43 -2.11 15.13
CA GLY A 327 29.96 -3.35 15.72
C GLY A 327 30.44 -3.20 17.17
N GLU A 328 30.25 -2.04 17.81
CA GLU A 328 30.59 -1.84 19.22
C GLU A 328 29.61 -2.63 20.10
N LYS A 329 30.13 -3.51 20.94
CA LYS A 329 29.35 -4.37 21.84
C LYS A 329 28.80 -3.53 23.01
N MET A 330 27.49 -3.38 23.08
CA MET A 330 26.79 -2.68 24.16
C MET A 330 26.67 -3.54 25.42
N PHE A 331 26.39 -4.83 25.25
CA PHE A 331 26.47 -5.83 26.33
C PHE A 331 26.68 -7.24 25.76
N SER A 332 27.09 -8.16 26.62
CA SER A 332 27.08 -9.61 26.35
C SER A 332 26.57 -10.39 27.56
N ALA A 333 25.99 -11.55 27.29
CA ALA A 333 25.53 -12.47 28.31
C ALA A 333 25.75 -13.91 27.85
N GLU A 334 26.13 -14.78 28.79
CA GLU A 334 26.07 -16.22 28.57
C GLU A 334 24.62 -16.68 28.68
N LEU A 335 24.21 -17.55 27.77
CA LEU A 335 22.86 -18.11 27.67
C LEU A 335 22.85 -19.55 28.18
N PRO A 336 22.08 -19.89 29.22
CA PRO A 336 21.94 -21.28 29.65
C PRO A 336 21.16 -22.08 28.60
N LEU A 337 21.79 -23.09 28.02
CA LEU A 337 21.13 -23.98 27.06
C LEU A 337 20.37 -25.07 27.81
N LEU A 338 19.04 -25.09 27.66
CA LEU A 338 18.12 -26.08 28.21
C LEU A 338 17.59 -26.98 27.09
N ASP A 339 17.20 -28.21 27.41
CA ASP A 339 16.50 -29.06 26.44
C ASP A 339 15.14 -28.44 26.08
N GLU A 340 14.82 -28.42 24.80
CA GLU A 340 13.52 -27.96 24.32
C GLU A 340 12.42 -28.97 24.70
N LYS A 341 11.26 -28.46 25.15
CA LYS A 341 10.07 -29.30 25.34
C LYS A 341 9.44 -29.57 23.96
N GLY A 342 9.55 -30.80 23.48
CA GLY A 342 8.96 -31.22 22.21
C GLY A 342 9.45 -32.60 21.77
N PRO A 343 8.98 -33.11 20.62
CA PRO A 343 9.35 -34.44 20.13
C PRO A 343 10.74 -34.52 19.48
N TRP A 344 11.51 -33.42 19.41
CA TRP A 344 12.81 -33.36 18.71
C TRP A 344 14.00 -33.55 19.67
N PRO A 345 14.59 -34.75 19.78
CA PRO A 345 15.59 -35.02 20.79
C PRO A 345 16.92 -34.30 20.51
N GLY A 346 17.41 -33.56 21.50
CA GLY A 346 18.65 -32.79 21.42
C GLY A 346 18.48 -31.36 20.89
N ALA A 347 17.25 -30.94 20.57
CA ALA A 347 16.96 -29.53 20.37
C ALA A 347 17.10 -28.78 21.71
N LYS A 348 17.62 -27.55 21.66
CA LYS A 348 17.89 -26.75 22.86
C LYS A 348 17.28 -25.37 22.75
N THR A 349 16.94 -24.77 23.88
CA THR A 349 16.42 -23.40 23.96
C THR A 349 17.09 -22.63 25.08
N SER A 350 17.07 -21.29 24.97
CA SER A 350 17.43 -20.38 26.05
C SER A 350 16.54 -19.15 25.95
N GLU A 351 16.31 -18.49 27.07
CA GLU A 351 15.68 -17.17 27.11
C GLU A 351 16.56 -16.22 27.91
N LEU A 352 16.75 -15.01 27.40
CA LEU A 352 17.41 -13.91 28.10
C LEU A 352 16.43 -12.77 28.26
N LYS A 353 16.36 -12.23 29.48
CA LYS A 353 15.72 -10.96 29.78
C LYS A 353 16.76 -10.00 30.30
N TRP A 354 16.76 -8.78 29.79
CA TRP A 354 17.70 -7.75 30.21
C TRP A 354 17.06 -6.36 30.18
N LYS A 355 17.74 -5.39 30.78
CA LYS A 355 17.35 -3.98 30.74
C LYS A 355 18.17 -3.23 29.69
N LEU A 356 17.51 -2.46 28.83
CA LEU A 356 18.19 -1.61 27.85
C LEU A 356 18.95 -0.45 28.52
N GLY A 357 18.44 0.09 29.63
CA GLY A 357 19.11 1.19 30.33
C GLY A 357 19.29 2.42 29.44
N ASN A 358 20.51 2.94 29.31
CA ASN A 358 20.80 4.16 28.53
C ASN A 358 21.19 3.90 27.07
N ILE A 359 20.87 2.72 26.52
CA ILE A 359 21.09 2.43 25.10
C ILE A 359 20.24 3.41 24.26
N PRO A 360 20.86 4.18 23.35
CA PRO A 360 20.13 5.15 22.53
C PRO A 360 19.27 4.46 21.49
N ASP A 361 18.30 5.19 20.95
CA ASP A 361 17.51 4.71 19.82
C ASP A 361 18.42 4.52 18.59
N GLY A 362 18.17 3.47 17.81
CA GLY A 362 18.96 3.13 16.64
C GLY A 362 18.82 1.68 16.20
N ASN A 363 19.63 1.28 15.22
CA ASN A 363 19.68 -0.08 14.72
C ASN A 363 20.83 -0.87 15.36
N TYR A 364 20.50 -2.07 15.84
CA TYR A 364 21.39 -2.96 16.57
C TYR A 364 21.38 -4.36 15.96
N THR A 365 22.37 -5.15 16.32
CA THR A 365 22.48 -6.56 15.97
C THR A 365 22.58 -7.38 17.25
N ILE A 366 21.71 -8.38 17.38
CA ILE A 366 21.88 -9.49 18.32
C ILE A 366 22.70 -10.55 17.58
N SER A 367 23.83 -10.95 18.15
CA SER A 367 24.64 -12.07 17.67
C SER A 367 24.74 -13.13 18.75
N ILE A 368 24.66 -14.40 18.37
CA ILE A 368 24.84 -15.53 19.27
C ILE A 368 25.98 -16.39 18.73
N SER A 369 27.02 -16.54 19.53
CA SER A 369 28.16 -17.42 19.25
C SER A 369 27.99 -18.73 20.02
N LEU A 370 28.14 -19.85 19.33
CA LEU A 370 27.99 -21.19 19.92
C LEU A 370 29.34 -21.89 20.02
N THR A 371 29.57 -22.61 21.13
CA THR A 371 30.75 -23.45 21.33
C THR A 371 30.39 -24.84 21.84
N ASP A 372 31.20 -25.82 21.49
CA ASP A 372 31.09 -27.19 21.99
C ASP A 372 31.69 -27.36 23.40
N LYS A 373 31.59 -28.58 23.94
CA LYS A 373 32.16 -28.94 25.26
C LYS A 373 33.67 -28.73 25.40
N ASN A 374 34.40 -28.63 24.30
CA ASN A 374 35.85 -28.40 24.27
C ASN A 374 36.19 -26.92 24.04
N GLY A 375 35.19 -26.04 23.91
CA GLY A 375 35.35 -24.63 23.59
C GLY A 375 35.59 -24.33 22.11
N ALA A 376 35.39 -25.29 21.21
CA ALA A 376 35.50 -25.07 19.78
C ALA A 376 34.25 -24.36 19.24
N ALA A 377 34.43 -23.37 18.36
CA ALA A 377 33.33 -22.62 17.77
C ALA A 377 32.48 -23.51 16.84
N LEU A 378 31.15 -23.46 17.00
CA LEU A 378 30.19 -24.18 16.17
C LEU A 378 29.57 -23.29 15.09
N GLY A 379 29.49 -21.99 15.34
CA GLY A 379 28.90 -21.02 14.41
C GLY A 379 28.40 -19.76 15.12
N THR A 380 28.01 -18.78 14.32
CA THR A 380 27.37 -17.55 14.79
C THR A 380 26.00 -17.38 14.12
N SER A 381 24.98 -17.03 14.90
CA SER A 381 23.68 -16.57 14.43
C SER A 381 23.54 -15.07 14.66
N THR A 382 22.89 -14.35 13.74
CA THR A 382 22.68 -12.90 13.89
C THR A 382 21.28 -12.48 13.49
N ARG A 383 20.74 -11.48 14.18
CA ARG A 383 19.46 -10.82 13.88
C ARG A 383 19.58 -9.31 14.08
N SER A 384 19.03 -8.54 13.13
CA SER A 384 18.91 -7.08 13.29
C SER A 384 17.66 -6.74 14.10
N VAL A 385 17.76 -5.71 14.94
CA VAL A 385 16.66 -5.19 15.76
C VAL A 385 16.80 -3.68 15.93
N SER A 386 15.69 -2.95 15.96
CA SER A 386 15.68 -1.52 16.24
C SER A 386 15.41 -1.27 17.72
N VAL A 387 16.07 -0.29 18.33
CA VAL A 387 15.71 0.26 19.64
C VAL A 387 15.05 1.60 19.38
N ILE A 388 13.82 1.77 19.87
CA ILE A 388 13.05 3.02 19.75
C ILE A 388 12.40 3.41 21.09
N LYS A 389 13.01 2.95 22.18
CA LYS A 389 12.51 3.13 23.55
C LYS A 389 12.37 4.62 23.89
N GLY A 390 13.40 5.42 23.63
CA GLY A 390 13.40 6.85 23.97
C GLY A 390 12.30 7.61 23.23
N THR A 391 12.17 7.35 21.93
CA THR A 391 11.11 7.90 21.07
C THR A 391 9.72 7.52 21.59
N CYS A 392 9.51 6.26 21.99
CA CYS A 392 8.24 5.82 22.57
C CYS A 392 7.96 6.41 23.96
N GLU A 393 8.97 6.58 24.80
CA GLU A 393 8.84 7.21 26.13
C GLU A 393 8.42 8.68 26.02
N GLU A 394 9.05 9.44 25.11
CA GLU A 394 8.63 10.81 24.79
C GLU A 394 7.17 10.86 24.31
N ALA A 395 6.81 9.99 23.38
CA ALA A 395 5.47 9.92 22.83
C ALA A 395 4.40 9.60 23.90
N ARG A 396 4.68 8.61 24.77
CA ARG A 396 3.78 8.22 25.87
C ARG A 396 3.58 9.36 26.87
N LYS A 397 4.58 10.20 27.11
CA LYS A 397 4.44 11.40 27.96
C LYS A 397 3.41 12.37 27.36
N HIS A 398 3.54 12.70 26.08
CA HIS A 398 2.58 13.58 25.40
C HIS A 398 1.16 13.00 25.37
N LEU A 399 1.03 11.69 25.13
CA LEU A 399 -0.27 11.00 25.19
C LEU A 399 -0.88 11.00 26.59
N ALA A 400 -0.06 10.92 27.65
CA ALA A 400 -0.53 10.98 29.03
C ALA A 400 -1.02 12.38 29.43
N ASP A 401 -0.36 13.43 28.94
CA ASP A 401 -0.73 14.84 29.21
C ASP A 401 -1.94 15.30 28.37
N ALA A 402 -2.13 14.72 27.19
CA ALA A 402 -3.14 15.14 26.22
C ALA A 402 -4.56 15.29 26.79
N PRO A 403 -5.12 14.34 27.57
CA PRO A 403 -6.47 14.49 28.12
C PRO A 403 -6.67 15.76 28.96
N ALA A 404 -5.67 16.16 29.74
CA ALA A 404 -5.74 17.38 30.54
C ALA A 404 -5.65 18.65 29.67
N ILE A 405 -4.90 18.59 28.57
CA ILE A 405 -4.80 19.68 27.58
C ILE A 405 -6.15 19.86 26.87
N PHE A 406 -6.75 18.79 26.36
CA PHE A 406 -8.03 18.85 25.65
C PHE A 406 -9.20 19.27 26.55
N ALA A 407 -9.19 18.88 27.84
CA ALA A 407 -10.21 19.34 28.78
C ALA A 407 -10.25 20.88 28.91
N LYS A 408 -9.11 21.55 28.77
CA LYS A 408 -9.02 23.02 28.82
C LYS A 408 -9.52 23.71 27.55
N ALA A 409 -9.59 23.00 26.43
CA ALA A 409 -10.06 23.55 25.15
C ALA A 409 -11.54 23.93 25.18
N LYS A 410 -12.35 23.27 26.02
CA LYS A 410 -13.80 23.48 26.13
C LYS A 410 -14.50 23.47 24.76
N LEU A 411 -14.27 22.40 24.01
CA LEU A 411 -14.77 22.25 22.64
C LEU A 411 -16.26 22.58 22.42
N PRO A 412 -17.21 22.20 23.30
CA PRO A 412 -18.61 22.55 23.11
C PRO A 412 -18.86 24.07 23.04
N GLU A 413 -18.07 24.87 23.77
CA GLU A 413 -18.16 26.33 23.81
C GLU A 413 -17.46 26.95 22.59
N LEU A 414 -16.30 26.39 22.20
CA LEU A 414 -15.59 26.82 20.99
C LEU A 414 -16.39 26.54 19.72
N ALA A 415 -17.08 25.40 19.62
CA ALA A 415 -17.90 25.07 18.44
C ALA A 415 -18.93 26.17 18.10
N LYS A 416 -19.43 26.87 19.13
CA LYS A 416 -20.37 28.00 19.00
C LYS A 416 -19.68 29.32 18.74
N SER A 417 -18.58 29.60 19.44
CA SER A 417 -17.95 30.93 19.48
C SER A 417 -16.82 31.11 18.45
N ASN A 418 -16.12 30.04 18.13
CA ASN A 418 -15.02 29.99 17.17
C ASN A 418 -14.91 28.56 16.57
N PRO A 419 -15.79 28.21 15.61
CA PRO A 419 -15.83 26.87 15.05
C PRO A 419 -14.52 26.47 14.35
N GLY A 420 -13.79 27.41 13.74
CA GLY A 420 -12.49 27.13 13.16
C GLY A 420 -11.48 26.65 14.20
N LYS A 421 -11.41 27.31 15.37
CA LYS A 421 -10.52 26.89 16.46
C LYS A 421 -10.91 25.52 17.03
N ALA A 422 -12.21 25.23 17.11
CA ALA A 422 -12.69 23.91 17.53
C ALA A 422 -12.21 22.79 16.58
N LEU A 423 -12.22 23.03 15.26
CA LEU A 423 -11.74 22.06 14.28
C LEU A 423 -10.22 21.86 14.34
N GLU A 424 -9.44 22.90 14.58
CA GLU A 424 -7.98 22.74 14.78
C GLU A 424 -7.63 21.89 16.00
N TRP A 425 -8.44 21.96 17.06
CA TRP A 425 -8.31 21.03 18.19
C TRP A 425 -8.58 19.57 17.78
N LEU A 426 -9.54 19.31 16.88
CA LEU A 426 -9.77 17.96 16.33
C LEU A 426 -8.57 17.49 15.49
N ALA A 427 -7.98 18.38 14.69
CA ALA A 427 -6.78 18.09 13.92
C ALA A 427 -5.58 17.76 14.83
N ALA A 428 -5.44 18.48 15.94
CA ALA A 428 -4.42 18.19 16.95
C ALA A 428 -4.64 16.81 17.61
N ALA A 429 -5.90 16.42 17.87
CA ALA A 429 -6.20 15.07 18.34
C ALA A 429 -5.89 13.99 17.29
N ALA A 430 -6.14 14.26 16.00
CA ALA A 430 -5.80 13.34 14.93
C ALA A 430 -4.28 13.10 14.80
N ALA A 431 -3.46 14.12 15.05
CA ALA A 431 -2.00 13.96 15.07
C ALA A 431 -1.53 13.01 16.19
N LEU A 432 -2.22 12.97 17.33
CA LEU A 432 -1.93 12.01 18.40
C LEU A 432 -2.39 10.58 18.07
N GLU A 433 -3.44 10.41 17.27
CA GLU A 433 -3.79 9.10 16.74
C GLU A 433 -2.70 8.56 15.81
N GLU A 434 -2.03 9.42 15.06
CA GLU A 434 -0.86 9.02 14.26
C GLU A 434 0.32 8.62 15.15
N VAL A 435 0.55 9.31 16.27
CA VAL A 435 1.57 8.91 17.26
C VAL A 435 1.26 7.52 17.84
N LYS A 436 0.00 7.24 18.17
CA LYS A 436 -0.42 5.91 18.64
C LYS A 436 -0.17 4.85 17.58
N TRP A 437 -0.51 5.15 16.33
CA TRP A 437 -0.26 4.27 15.19
C TRP A 437 1.24 4.01 14.97
N GLY A 438 2.09 5.03 15.09
CA GLY A 438 3.54 4.89 15.03
C GLY A 438 4.09 3.95 16.12
N ILE A 439 3.54 4.02 17.33
CA ILE A 439 3.92 3.12 18.43
C ILE A 439 3.49 1.68 18.12
N SER A 440 2.25 1.46 17.66
CA SER A 440 1.73 0.11 17.38
C SER A 440 2.36 -0.55 16.15
N SER A 441 2.81 0.25 15.19
CA SER A 441 3.51 -0.20 13.98
C SER A 441 5.04 -0.26 14.14
N PHE A 442 5.55 0.01 15.36
CA PHE A 442 6.98 0.04 15.67
C PHE A 442 7.80 0.98 14.77
N ASN A 443 7.19 2.06 14.28
CA ASN A 443 7.78 2.98 13.31
C ASN A 443 8.23 4.30 13.99
N PRO A 444 9.53 4.50 14.23
CA PRO A 444 10.02 5.69 14.91
C PRO A 444 9.81 6.98 14.12
N GLU A 445 9.78 6.93 12.78
CA GLU A 445 9.58 8.13 11.98
C GLU A 445 8.14 8.61 12.08
N PHE A 446 7.16 7.70 12.09
CA PHE A 446 5.75 8.03 12.34
C PHE A 446 5.54 8.70 13.69
N ILE A 447 6.21 8.19 14.73
CA ILE A 447 6.13 8.77 16.07
C ILE A 447 6.69 10.20 16.06
N LYS A 448 7.88 10.41 15.49
CA LYS A 448 8.54 11.72 15.43
C LYS A 448 7.74 12.72 14.62
N ASP A 449 7.19 12.30 13.48
CA ASP A 449 6.40 13.16 12.60
C ASP A 449 5.06 13.52 13.24
N GLY A 450 4.33 12.54 13.79
CA GLY A 450 3.10 12.80 14.54
C GLY A 450 3.33 13.73 15.74
N LEU A 451 4.45 13.58 16.45
CA LEU A 451 4.84 14.49 17.53
C LEU A 451 5.19 15.89 17.03
N SER A 452 5.84 16.00 15.86
CA SER A 452 6.18 17.30 15.25
C SER A 452 4.93 18.05 14.83
N GLU A 453 3.99 17.36 14.18
CA GLU A 453 2.67 17.92 13.85
C GLU A 453 1.89 18.31 15.10
N TRP A 454 1.82 17.44 16.12
CA TRP A 454 1.15 17.71 17.38
C TRP A 454 1.69 18.98 18.06
N LYS A 455 3.02 19.10 18.17
CA LYS A 455 3.68 20.28 18.77
C LYS A 455 3.40 21.55 17.97
N ALA A 456 3.47 21.50 16.64
CA ALA A 456 3.17 22.64 15.78
C ALA A 456 1.69 23.07 15.88
N ARG A 457 0.75 22.11 15.92
CA ARG A 457 -0.68 22.39 16.10
C ARG A 457 -0.98 22.99 17.48
N LEU A 458 -0.33 22.50 18.54
CA LEU A 458 -0.44 23.12 19.86
C LEU A 458 0.06 24.56 19.86
N ALA A 459 1.18 24.85 19.20
CA ALA A 459 1.74 26.19 19.12
C ALA A 459 0.79 27.16 18.40
N ILE A 460 0.15 26.78 17.29
CA ILE A 460 -0.86 27.68 16.66
C ILE A 460 -2.09 27.88 17.57
N LEU A 461 -2.52 26.86 18.32
CA LEU A 461 -3.70 26.94 19.19
C LEU A 461 -3.47 27.83 20.43
N GLN A 462 -2.23 27.86 20.92
CA GLN A 462 -1.82 28.55 22.14
C GLN A 462 -1.17 29.92 21.85
N ASP A 463 -0.24 29.96 20.89
CA ASP A 463 0.63 31.11 20.62
C ASP A 463 0.30 31.82 19.30
N GLY A 464 -0.57 31.24 18.46
CA GLY A 464 -1.00 31.82 17.18
C GLY A 464 0.06 31.75 16.08
N LYS A 465 1.14 30.97 16.26
CA LYS A 465 2.16 30.72 15.25
C LYS A 465 2.99 29.48 15.58
N VAL A 466 3.58 28.89 14.55
CA VAL A 466 4.55 27.79 14.67
C VAL A 466 5.93 28.36 15.07
N PRO A 467 6.73 27.67 15.92
CA PRO A 467 8.09 28.08 16.27
C PRO A 467 9.04 28.16 15.07
N GLU A 468 10.01 29.08 15.11
CA GLU A 468 10.93 29.35 13.98
C GLU A 468 11.89 28.20 13.65
N ASP A 469 12.21 27.35 14.61
CA ASP A 469 13.06 26.17 14.47
C ASP A 469 12.32 24.95 13.91
N THR A 470 10.99 25.06 13.70
CA THR A 470 10.18 24.02 13.08
C THR A 470 10.57 23.80 11.61
N THR A 471 10.56 22.54 11.14
CA THR A 471 10.90 22.22 9.75
C THR A 471 9.96 22.95 8.76
N PRO A 472 10.42 23.31 7.55
CA PRO A 472 9.63 24.05 6.56
C PRO A 472 8.23 23.46 6.28
N LEU A 473 8.11 22.13 6.23
CA LEU A 473 6.83 21.48 5.95
C LEU A 473 5.78 21.73 7.06
N TYR A 474 6.17 21.67 8.34
CA TYR A 474 5.26 21.96 9.46
C TYR A 474 5.02 23.46 9.67
N LYS A 475 5.90 24.35 9.14
CA LYS A 475 5.64 25.81 9.12
C LYS A 475 4.42 26.17 8.26
N LEU A 476 3.99 25.31 7.34
CA LEU A 476 2.75 25.52 6.57
C LEU A 476 1.51 25.65 7.47
N LEU A 477 1.53 25.13 8.71
CA LEU A 477 0.45 25.34 9.69
C LEU A 477 0.26 26.81 10.08
N ASN A 478 1.22 27.70 9.80
CA ASN A 478 1.00 29.14 9.95
C ASN A 478 -0.16 29.65 9.08
N LEU A 479 -0.45 29.01 7.94
CA LEU A 479 -1.63 29.33 7.12
C LEU A 479 -2.94 29.20 7.90
N CYS A 480 -2.99 28.26 8.85
CA CYS A 480 -4.16 27.92 9.69
C CYS A 480 -4.30 28.81 10.93
N ALA A 481 -3.30 29.65 11.26
CA ALA A 481 -3.27 30.39 12.52
C ALA A 481 -4.39 31.44 12.66
N ASN A 482 -5.02 31.83 11.56
CA ASN A 482 -6.31 32.50 11.57
C ASN A 482 -7.42 31.50 11.25
N PHE A 483 -8.13 31.07 12.29
CA PHE A 483 -9.12 30.00 12.21
C PHE A 483 -10.31 30.31 11.28
N ASP A 484 -10.59 31.59 11.01
CA ASP A 484 -11.64 32.02 10.07
C ASP A 484 -11.19 31.99 8.60
N GLY A 485 -9.89 31.86 8.34
CA GLY A 485 -9.33 31.69 7.00
C GLY A 485 -9.62 30.32 6.38
N ARG A 486 -9.98 29.33 7.22
CA ARG A 486 -10.41 27.98 6.82
C ARG A 486 -9.49 27.29 5.80
N VAL A 487 -8.19 27.37 6.06
CA VAL A 487 -7.20 26.56 5.36
C VAL A 487 -6.95 25.29 6.16
N ILE A 488 -7.11 24.16 5.50
CA ILE A 488 -6.88 22.84 6.06
C ILE A 488 -5.51 22.39 5.59
N VAL A 489 -4.55 22.28 6.49
CA VAL A 489 -3.28 21.59 6.20
C VAL A 489 -3.33 20.20 6.83
N GLN A 490 -3.10 19.17 6.01
CA GLN A 490 -3.05 17.78 6.43
C GLN A 490 -1.74 17.13 6.00
N TYR A 491 -1.27 16.21 6.82
CA TYR A 491 -0.11 15.42 6.50
C TYR A 491 -0.53 13.94 6.35
N PRO A 492 -0.10 13.29 5.25
CA PRO A 492 -0.34 11.88 5.02
C PRO A 492 0.50 11.02 5.96
N ALA A 493 -0.13 9.98 6.51
CA ALA A 493 0.55 8.93 7.26
C ALA A 493 1.27 7.93 6.31
N SER A 494 0.67 7.59 5.15
CA SER A 494 1.25 6.55 4.26
C SER A 494 2.43 7.03 3.41
N THR A 495 2.47 8.29 2.96
CA THR A 495 3.61 8.76 2.16
C THR A 495 4.87 8.97 3.01
N ARG A 496 4.70 9.13 4.34
CA ARG A 496 5.78 9.05 5.32
C ARG A 496 6.40 7.63 5.36
N MET A 497 5.69 6.58 4.92
CA MET A 497 6.25 5.22 4.76
C MET A 497 7.22 5.09 3.59
N GLN A 498 7.10 5.97 2.58
CA GLN A 498 7.94 5.95 1.38
C GLN A 498 9.11 6.96 1.45
N GLY A 499 9.38 7.51 2.65
CA GLY A 499 10.41 8.53 2.85
C GLY A 499 10.08 9.90 2.28
N MET A 500 8.83 10.13 1.85
CA MET A 500 8.39 11.38 1.25
C MET A 500 7.76 12.32 2.27
N LYS A 501 8.34 13.52 2.41
CA LYS A 501 7.81 14.59 3.25
C LYS A 501 6.87 15.48 2.45
N MET A 502 5.57 15.33 2.68
CA MET A 502 4.54 16.09 1.96
C MET A 502 3.42 16.61 2.87
N ALA A 503 2.74 17.65 2.40
CA ALA A 503 1.52 18.19 3.00
C ALA A 503 0.47 18.44 1.92
N PHE A 504 -0.80 18.28 2.28
CA PHE A 504 -1.96 18.67 1.47
C PHE A 504 -2.62 19.89 2.09
N ILE A 505 -3.03 20.84 1.25
CA ILE A 505 -3.56 22.13 1.67
C ILE A 505 -4.90 22.37 0.97
N ASN A 506 -6.02 22.42 1.68
CA ASN A 506 -7.32 22.73 1.08
C ASN A 506 -7.84 24.09 1.58
N PHE A 507 -8.32 24.93 0.66
CA PHE A 507 -9.11 26.11 1.02
C PHE A 507 -10.57 25.69 1.11
N VAL A 508 -11.20 25.79 2.29
CA VAL A 508 -12.53 25.21 2.51
C VAL A 508 -13.55 26.27 2.88
N CYS A 509 -14.71 26.25 2.23
CA CYS A 509 -15.86 27.07 2.63
C CYS A 509 -17.07 26.19 2.91
N ASN A 510 -17.50 26.14 4.18
CA ASN A 510 -18.70 25.39 4.61
C ASN A 510 -18.70 23.92 4.13
N GLY A 511 -17.59 23.23 4.42
CA GLY A 511 -17.36 21.83 4.02
C GLY A 511 -17.02 21.62 2.55
N ILE A 512 -17.16 22.65 1.69
CA ILE A 512 -16.84 22.57 0.27
C ILE A 512 -15.36 22.93 0.09
N PRO A 513 -14.51 21.99 -0.35
CA PRO A 513 -13.14 22.31 -0.70
C PRO A 513 -13.15 23.07 -2.04
N LEU A 514 -12.50 24.24 -2.05
CA LEU A 514 -12.49 25.19 -3.15
C LEU A 514 -11.27 25.03 -4.06
N LEU A 515 -10.11 24.77 -3.46
CA LEU A 515 -8.83 24.58 -4.13
C LEU A 515 -7.98 23.56 -3.37
N ASP A 516 -7.12 22.84 -4.10
CA ASP A 516 -6.18 21.86 -3.56
C ASP A 516 -4.74 22.30 -3.74
N GLY A 517 -3.97 22.18 -2.68
CA GLY A 517 -2.55 22.44 -2.65
C GLY A 517 -1.78 21.23 -2.20
N GLN A 518 -0.54 21.17 -2.66
CA GLN A 518 0.43 20.17 -2.21
C GLN A 518 1.73 20.89 -1.88
N ALA A 519 2.45 20.42 -0.88
CA ALA A 519 3.83 20.82 -0.65
C ALA A 519 4.70 19.57 -0.52
N SER A 520 5.84 19.55 -1.20
CA SER A 520 6.84 18.48 -1.10
C SER A 520 8.15 19.06 -0.60
N GLU A 521 8.69 18.52 0.48
CA GLU A 521 9.99 18.91 1.04
C GLU A 521 11.10 17.96 0.57
N PHE A 522 12.19 18.55 0.09
CA PHE A 522 13.38 17.84 -0.38
C PHE A 522 14.55 17.98 0.62
N ALA A 523 15.53 17.08 0.53
CA ALA A 523 16.69 17.10 1.43
C ALA A 523 17.55 18.35 1.21
N SER A 524 17.59 18.87 -0.02
CA SER A 524 18.31 20.09 -0.39
C SER A 524 17.56 20.94 -1.42
N GLU A 525 17.96 22.20 -1.55
CA GLU A 525 17.41 23.10 -2.57
C GLU A 525 17.80 22.65 -3.99
N ASP A 526 18.98 22.05 -4.17
CA ASP A 526 19.41 21.54 -5.47
C ASP A 526 18.59 20.33 -5.92
N GLU A 527 18.24 19.45 -4.98
CA GLU A 527 17.27 18.39 -5.24
C GLU A 527 15.92 18.98 -5.65
N ALA A 528 15.40 19.98 -4.92
CA ALA A 528 14.15 20.66 -5.26
C ALA A 528 14.20 21.36 -6.64
N LYS A 529 15.34 21.96 -7.02
CA LYS A 529 15.54 22.56 -8.36
C LYS A 529 15.49 21.51 -9.47
N LYS A 530 16.21 20.39 -9.29
CA LYS A 530 16.22 19.28 -10.25
C LYS A 530 14.83 18.68 -10.41
N ALA A 531 14.17 18.45 -9.28
CA ALA A 531 12.80 18.02 -9.11
C ALA A 531 11.79 18.94 -9.84
N PHE A 532 11.94 20.25 -9.70
CA PHE A 532 11.10 21.25 -10.36
C PHE A 532 11.26 21.22 -11.88
N GLY A 533 12.49 21.12 -12.37
CA GLY A 533 12.81 21.09 -13.81
C GLY A 533 12.44 19.79 -14.53
N ASN A 534 12.30 18.66 -13.82
CA ASN A 534 12.07 17.32 -14.41
C ASN A 534 10.61 17.05 -14.87
N SER A 535 9.83 18.08 -15.18
CA SER A 535 8.39 18.00 -15.48
C SER A 535 8.01 17.43 -16.86
N SER A 536 8.83 16.55 -17.45
CA SER A 536 8.42 15.81 -18.66
C SER A 536 7.24 14.90 -18.37
N SER A 537 6.34 14.74 -19.34
CA SER A 537 5.20 13.81 -19.28
C SER A 537 5.62 12.41 -18.80
N TYR A 538 4.70 11.70 -18.12
CA TYR A 538 4.88 10.33 -17.59
C TYR A 538 5.51 9.35 -18.62
N TRP A 539 5.26 9.59 -19.91
CA TRP A 539 5.77 8.78 -21.00
C TRP A 539 7.03 9.32 -21.69
N GLY A 540 7.76 10.27 -21.09
CA GLY A 540 9.16 10.58 -21.42
C GLY A 540 9.45 11.14 -22.81
N GLY A 541 8.45 11.41 -23.64
CA GLY A 541 8.65 11.89 -25.02
C GLY A 541 7.59 12.89 -25.51
N LEU A 542 6.66 13.31 -24.66
CA LEU A 542 5.78 14.45 -24.94
C LEU A 542 6.22 15.69 -24.17
N LYS A 543 6.06 16.86 -24.79
CA LYS A 543 6.36 18.20 -24.30
C LYS A 543 5.64 18.43 -22.99
N ASN A 544 6.20 19.29 -22.16
CA ASN A 544 5.51 19.71 -20.96
C ASN A 544 4.34 20.62 -21.36
N LEU A 545 3.14 20.33 -20.85
CA LEU A 545 1.97 21.19 -21.04
C LEU A 545 1.99 22.40 -20.09
N MET A 546 2.92 22.42 -19.13
CA MET A 546 3.11 23.54 -18.20
C MET A 546 4.05 24.58 -18.81
N GLU A 547 3.63 25.84 -18.75
CA GLU A 547 4.40 27.01 -19.15
C GLU A 547 5.18 27.57 -17.96
N GLU A 548 6.42 27.98 -18.19
CA GLU A 548 7.24 28.64 -17.17
C GLU A 548 6.95 30.14 -17.12
N THR A 549 6.77 30.66 -15.91
CA THR A 549 6.48 32.07 -15.61
C THR A 549 7.01 32.41 -14.21
N GLU A 550 6.62 33.56 -13.67
CA GLU A 550 7.01 34.04 -12.34
C GLU A 550 5.79 34.45 -11.51
N LEU A 551 5.84 34.19 -10.20
CA LEU A 551 4.89 34.71 -9.21
C LEU A 551 5.69 35.24 -8.01
N ASP A 552 5.57 36.53 -7.72
CA ASP A 552 6.24 37.21 -6.60
C ASP A 552 7.76 36.92 -6.50
N GLY A 553 8.48 36.96 -7.64
CA GLY A 553 9.93 36.69 -7.67
C GLY A 553 10.31 35.21 -7.66
N LYS A 554 9.34 34.29 -7.67
CA LYS A 554 9.57 32.84 -7.62
C LYS A 554 9.21 32.20 -8.96
N ARG A 555 10.04 31.25 -9.39
CA ARG A 555 9.79 30.45 -10.60
C ARG A 555 8.52 29.64 -10.43
N MET A 556 7.59 29.78 -11.37
CA MET A 556 6.31 29.09 -11.39
C MET A 556 6.11 28.37 -12.71
N MET A 557 5.64 27.14 -12.67
CA MET A 557 5.08 26.42 -13.82
C MET A 557 3.55 26.47 -13.72
N ILE A 558 2.84 26.71 -14.82
CA ILE A 558 1.37 26.74 -14.85
C ILE A 558 0.82 26.02 -16.08
N SER A 559 -0.27 25.27 -15.93
CA SER A 559 -1.05 24.74 -17.05
C SER A 559 -2.53 24.72 -16.74
N SER A 560 -3.35 24.78 -17.78
CA SER A 560 -4.79 24.46 -17.75
C SER A 560 -5.12 23.31 -18.71
N LYS A 561 -4.12 22.51 -19.10
CA LYS A 561 -4.27 21.41 -20.04
C LYS A 561 -3.67 20.12 -19.47
N SER A 562 -4.26 19.00 -19.86
CA SER A 562 -3.80 17.66 -19.49
C SER A 562 -3.78 16.73 -20.71
N TYR A 563 -3.04 15.63 -20.60
CA TYR A 563 -3.11 14.54 -21.56
C TYR A 563 -4.23 13.57 -21.15
N ASP A 564 -5.17 13.33 -22.05
CA ASP A 564 -6.08 12.18 -21.97
C ASP A 564 -5.48 11.00 -22.74
N MET A 565 -5.57 9.81 -22.17
CA MET A 565 -5.00 8.60 -22.75
C MET A 565 -6.00 7.46 -22.72
N LYS A 566 -6.26 6.87 -23.88
CA LYS A 566 -7.16 5.73 -24.03
C LYS A 566 -6.41 4.56 -24.63
N LYS A 567 -6.51 3.40 -23.98
CA LYS A 567 -5.94 2.16 -24.52
C LYS A 567 -6.67 1.83 -25.82
N ILE A 568 -5.90 1.55 -26.86
CA ILE A 568 -6.40 1.16 -28.18
C ILE A 568 -5.81 -0.21 -28.55
N GLU A 569 -6.45 -0.91 -29.48
CA GLU A 569 -5.93 -2.20 -29.96
C GLU A 569 -4.73 -2.01 -30.88
N THR A 570 -4.74 -0.96 -31.71
CA THR A 570 -3.68 -0.65 -32.67
C THR A 570 -3.51 0.87 -32.86
N PRO A 571 -2.30 1.39 -33.16
CA PRO A 571 -2.06 2.82 -33.45
C PRO A 571 -2.75 3.38 -34.69
N SER A 572 -3.39 2.50 -35.48
CA SER A 572 -3.92 2.79 -36.82
C SER A 572 -5.03 3.85 -36.85
N ASP A 573 -5.54 4.25 -35.70
CA ASP A 573 -6.73 5.08 -35.61
C ASP A 573 -6.41 6.60 -35.65
N LEU A 574 -5.12 6.99 -35.58
CA LEU A 574 -4.72 8.40 -35.39
C LEU A 574 -3.54 8.88 -36.25
N GLY A 575 -2.85 8.01 -37.00
CA GLY A 575 -1.92 8.39 -38.07
C GLY A 575 -0.49 8.82 -37.66
N ILE A 576 -0.18 9.06 -36.39
CA ILE A 576 1.19 9.27 -35.88
C ILE A 576 1.36 8.49 -34.57
N ALA A 577 2.53 7.88 -34.32
CA ALA A 577 2.81 7.18 -33.08
C ALA A 577 4.22 7.50 -32.55
N LEU A 578 4.33 7.93 -31.29
CA LEU A 578 5.58 7.94 -30.55
C LEU A 578 5.84 6.53 -29.99
N CYS A 579 6.83 5.85 -30.54
CA CYS A 579 7.19 4.48 -30.20
C CYS A 579 8.32 4.45 -29.17
N GLN A 580 8.17 3.63 -28.13
CA GLN A 580 9.15 3.45 -27.05
C GLN A 580 9.46 1.96 -26.86
N PRO A 581 10.35 1.39 -27.68
CA PRO A 581 10.67 -0.05 -27.65
C PRO A 581 11.08 -0.59 -26.27
N PRO A 582 11.93 0.09 -25.46
CA PRO A 582 12.29 -0.41 -24.12
C PRO A 582 11.08 -0.51 -23.19
N ARG A 583 10.09 0.38 -23.34
CA ARG A 583 8.84 0.40 -22.56
C ARG A 583 7.77 -0.52 -23.13
N GLN A 584 7.99 -1.08 -24.32
CA GLN A 584 7.01 -1.84 -25.07
C GLN A 584 5.68 -1.08 -25.26
N THR A 585 5.75 0.23 -25.45
CA THR A 585 4.58 1.12 -25.54
C THR A 585 4.69 1.99 -26.79
N ALA A 586 3.55 2.27 -27.44
CA ALA A 586 3.43 3.33 -28.43
C ALA A 586 2.23 4.24 -28.10
N LEU A 587 2.45 5.55 -28.26
CA LEU A 587 1.46 6.60 -28.02
C LEU A 587 1.01 7.13 -29.38
N ALA A 588 -0.19 6.76 -29.79
CA ALA A 588 -0.83 7.27 -30.99
C ALA A 588 -1.31 8.71 -30.75
N LEU A 589 -0.85 9.64 -31.57
CA LEU A 589 -1.12 11.06 -31.50
C LEU A 589 -2.01 11.44 -32.68
N SER A 590 -2.93 12.38 -32.48
CA SER A 590 -3.70 12.93 -33.58
C SER A 590 -2.80 13.78 -34.51
N PRO A 591 -3.19 13.99 -35.78
CA PRO A 591 -2.44 14.84 -36.72
C PRO A 591 -2.25 16.29 -36.24
N GLU A 592 -3.01 16.74 -35.25
CA GLU A 592 -2.94 18.09 -34.67
C GLU A 592 -2.07 18.14 -33.40
N THR A 593 -1.70 16.99 -32.81
CA THR A 593 -1.07 16.92 -31.48
C THR A 593 0.37 16.41 -31.49
N TRP A 594 0.89 15.91 -32.60
CA TRP A 594 2.29 15.46 -32.73
C TRP A 594 3.36 16.55 -32.53
N GLN A 595 3.02 17.83 -32.67
CA GLN A 595 3.92 18.93 -32.29
C GLN A 595 4.23 18.94 -30.79
N GLN A 596 3.48 18.16 -30.00
CA GLN A 596 3.75 17.89 -28.59
C GLN A 596 4.83 16.83 -28.38
N ILE A 597 5.48 16.29 -29.41
CA ILE A 597 6.63 15.39 -29.23
C ILE A 597 7.86 16.22 -28.83
N LEU A 598 8.66 15.72 -27.87
CA LEU A 598 9.94 16.31 -27.48
C LEU A 598 11.06 15.88 -28.43
N GLY A 599 12.07 16.73 -28.61
CA GLY A 599 13.32 16.41 -29.34
C GLY A 599 14.21 15.33 -28.67
N LYS A 600 13.67 14.52 -27.76
CA LYS A 600 14.35 13.34 -27.19
C LYS A 600 14.17 12.08 -28.05
N THR A 601 13.43 12.16 -29.15
CA THR A 601 13.28 11.08 -30.12
C THR A 601 14.55 10.92 -30.95
N GLU A 602 15.00 9.70 -31.19
CA GLU A 602 16.27 9.44 -31.89
C GLU A 602 16.13 9.42 -33.42
N GLY A 603 14.90 9.53 -33.92
CA GLY A 603 14.57 9.59 -35.34
C GLY A 603 13.11 9.29 -35.61
N PHE A 604 12.75 9.19 -36.88
CA PHE A 604 11.39 8.91 -37.32
C PHE A 604 11.34 7.94 -38.51
N VAL A 605 10.20 7.27 -38.67
CA VAL A 605 9.91 6.34 -39.76
C VAL A 605 8.64 6.83 -40.45
N ILE A 606 8.67 6.91 -41.78
CA ILE A 606 7.46 7.11 -42.59
C ILE A 606 6.96 5.72 -42.98
N GLY A 607 5.84 5.32 -42.40
CA GLY A 607 5.15 4.08 -42.75
C GLY A 607 4.62 4.12 -44.17
N THR A 608 4.48 2.95 -44.78
CA THR A 608 4.06 2.78 -46.18
C THR A 608 2.65 3.31 -46.48
N ASN A 609 1.81 3.47 -45.46
CA ASN A 609 0.44 3.98 -45.55
C ASN A 609 0.29 5.43 -45.09
N ALA A 610 1.38 6.17 -44.85
CA ALA A 610 1.28 7.60 -44.57
C ALA A 610 0.76 8.34 -45.83
N SER A 611 -0.21 9.25 -45.67
CA SER A 611 -0.58 10.12 -46.79
C SER A 611 0.62 10.97 -47.19
N GLU A 612 0.75 11.27 -48.49
CA GLU A 612 1.84 12.10 -49.01
C GLU A 612 1.89 13.46 -48.30
N GLU A 613 0.73 14.05 -48.03
CA GLU A 613 0.58 15.29 -47.27
C GLU A 613 1.11 15.18 -45.83
N LEU A 614 0.69 14.16 -45.07
CA LEU A 614 1.12 13.95 -43.69
C LEU A 614 2.61 13.62 -43.61
N GLY A 615 3.11 12.75 -44.50
CA GLY A 615 4.52 12.38 -44.56
C GLY A 615 5.43 13.57 -44.90
N THR A 616 4.98 14.45 -45.79
CA THR A 616 5.70 15.68 -46.17
C THR A 616 5.71 16.69 -45.03
N ALA A 617 4.54 16.95 -44.44
CA ALA A 617 4.42 17.84 -43.29
C ALA A 617 5.28 17.36 -42.11
N PHE A 618 5.26 16.05 -41.84
CA PHE A 618 6.09 15.44 -40.80
C PHE A 618 7.57 15.58 -41.05
N SER A 619 8.02 15.24 -42.27
CA SER A 619 9.45 15.29 -42.59
C SER A 619 10.01 16.71 -42.44
N ALA A 620 9.27 17.72 -42.89
CA ALA A 620 9.68 19.12 -42.74
C ALA A 620 9.80 19.57 -41.27
N TRP A 621 8.87 19.13 -40.41
CA TRP A 621 8.97 19.38 -38.96
C TRP A 621 10.13 18.61 -38.33
N ALA A 622 10.29 17.33 -38.68
CA ALA A 622 11.32 16.46 -38.15
C ALA A 622 12.73 16.97 -38.47
N GLU A 623 12.94 17.46 -39.69
CA GLU A 623 14.19 18.12 -40.11
C GLU A 623 14.49 19.36 -39.26
N LYS A 624 13.47 20.19 -38.99
CA LYS A 624 13.62 21.38 -38.13
C LYS A 624 13.99 21.02 -36.69
N GLU A 625 13.46 19.92 -36.17
CA GLU A 625 13.77 19.42 -34.82
C GLU A 625 15.06 18.56 -34.78
N GLY A 626 15.77 18.41 -35.90
CA GLY A 626 17.03 17.67 -35.99
C GLY A 626 16.87 16.14 -35.94
N LEU A 627 15.68 15.63 -36.27
CA LEU A 627 15.39 14.20 -36.29
C LEU A 627 15.79 13.57 -37.62
N GLN A 628 16.54 12.47 -37.54
CA GLN A 628 16.92 11.68 -38.71
C GLN A 628 15.79 10.72 -39.13
N LYS A 629 15.60 10.57 -40.44
CA LYS A 629 14.78 9.50 -40.99
C LYS A 629 15.50 8.16 -40.80
N LEU A 630 14.78 7.16 -40.29
CA LEU A 630 15.27 5.82 -40.00
C LEU A 630 14.51 4.78 -40.82
N GLU A 631 15.16 3.65 -41.06
CA GLU A 631 14.49 2.42 -41.45
C GLU A 631 13.88 1.74 -40.21
N MET A 632 12.77 1.02 -40.39
CA MET A 632 12.02 0.42 -39.28
C MET A 632 12.90 -0.51 -38.41
N LYS A 633 13.80 -1.28 -39.04
CA LYS A 633 14.73 -2.18 -38.33
C LYS A 633 15.66 -1.44 -37.37
N ASP A 634 16.11 -0.24 -37.73
CA ASP A 634 17.07 0.55 -36.98
C ASP A 634 16.34 1.35 -35.89
N ALA A 635 15.12 1.82 -36.20
CA ALA A 635 14.23 2.48 -35.26
C ALA A 635 13.83 1.58 -34.07
N LEU A 636 13.61 0.28 -34.28
CA LEU A 636 13.30 -0.68 -33.21
C LEU A 636 14.46 -0.94 -32.22
N GLY A 637 15.68 -0.52 -32.58
CA GLY A 637 16.86 -0.55 -31.70
C GLY A 637 17.05 0.74 -30.88
N LYS A 638 16.17 1.73 -31.04
CA LYS A 638 16.21 3.02 -30.35
C LYS A 638 15.43 3.02 -29.04
N ASP A 639 15.75 3.95 -28.16
CA ASP A 639 15.00 4.21 -26.93
C ASP A 639 13.64 4.85 -27.24
N SER A 640 13.58 5.71 -28.25
CA SER A 640 12.33 6.22 -28.81
C SER A 640 12.46 6.70 -30.26
N PHE A 641 11.39 6.54 -31.03
CA PHE A 641 11.26 7.07 -32.40
C PHE A 641 9.82 7.42 -32.71
N VAL A 642 9.60 8.24 -33.75
CA VAL A 642 8.23 8.56 -34.22
C VAL A 642 7.91 7.76 -35.48
N MET A 643 6.73 7.16 -35.55
CA MET A 643 6.20 6.55 -36.75
C MET A 643 5.06 7.40 -37.31
N VAL A 644 5.09 7.65 -38.61
CA VAL A 644 4.04 8.38 -39.34
C VAL A 644 3.31 7.42 -40.25
N GLY A 645 1.98 7.41 -40.22
CA GLY A 645 1.14 6.48 -40.97
C GLY A 645 0.86 5.17 -40.22
N ASN A 646 -0.16 4.45 -40.69
CA ASN A 646 -0.63 3.24 -40.03
C ASN A 646 0.34 2.06 -40.23
N PRO A 647 0.69 1.32 -39.17
CA PRO A 647 1.54 0.14 -39.30
C PRO A 647 0.84 -0.93 -40.15
N THR A 648 1.58 -1.55 -41.07
CA THR A 648 1.09 -2.71 -41.82
C THR A 648 0.93 -3.93 -40.91
N ALA A 649 0.21 -4.96 -41.35
CA ALA A 649 0.13 -6.22 -40.62
C ALA A 649 1.51 -6.86 -40.36
N GLU A 650 2.50 -6.57 -41.21
CA GLU A 650 3.88 -7.03 -41.07
C GLU A 650 4.67 -6.18 -40.06
N ASP A 651 4.48 -4.86 -40.08
CA ASP A 651 4.97 -3.98 -39.02
C ASP A 651 4.40 -4.41 -37.66
N MET A 652 3.11 -4.75 -37.60
CA MET A 652 2.44 -5.20 -36.38
C MET A 652 2.99 -6.54 -35.85
N LYS A 653 3.51 -7.43 -36.71
CA LYS A 653 4.21 -8.64 -36.27
C LYS A 653 5.54 -8.29 -35.58
N ASN A 654 6.28 -7.35 -36.14
CA ASN A 654 7.53 -6.86 -35.55
C ASN A 654 7.27 -6.06 -34.27
N PHE A 655 6.26 -5.19 -34.27
CA PHE A 655 5.77 -4.47 -33.09
C PHE A 655 5.37 -5.45 -32.00
N ASN A 656 4.53 -6.46 -32.23
CA ASN A 656 4.08 -7.38 -31.17
C ASN A 656 5.22 -8.07 -30.39
N THR A 657 6.43 -8.19 -30.95
CA THR A 657 7.60 -8.71 -30.22
C THR A 657 8.30 -7.67 -29.33
N LYS A 658 8.14 -6.37 -29.61
CA LYS A 658 8.87 -5.26 -28.96
C LYS A 658 7.98 -4.18 -28.34
N ILE A 659 6.80 -3.91 -28.87
CA ILE A 659 5.74 -3.02 -28.40
C ILE A 659 4.44 -3.82 -28.21
N LYS A 660 3.88 -3.76 -27.01
CA LYS A 660 2.71 -4.57 -26.61
C LYS A 660 1.53 -3.73 -26.15
N ARG A 661 1.73 -2.42 -25.95
CA ARG A 661 0.73 -1.51 -25.37
C ARG A 661 0.57 -0.30 -26.27
N PHE A 662 -0.68 -0.01 -26.62
CA PHE A 662 -1.02 1.11 -27.48
C PHE A 662 -2.01 2.02 -26.76
N TYR A 663 -1.73 3.32 -26.80
CA TYR A 663 -2.59 4.34 -26.23
C TYR A 663 -2.81 5.44 -27.26
N SER A 664 -4.05 5.86 -27.49
CA SER A 664 -4.33 7.16 -28.09
C SER A 664 -4.10 8.25 -27.06
N VAL A 665 -3.49 9.35 -27.46
CA VAL A 665 -3.23 10.51 -26.62
C VAL A 665 -3.85 11.75 -27.25
N SER A 666 -4.65 12.48 -26.48
CA SER A 666 -5.20 13.78 -26.85
C SER A 666 -4.90 14.82 -25.76
N VAL A 667 -4.83 16.08 -26.15
CA VAL A 667 -4.75 17.20 -25.19
C VAL A 667 -6.16 17.70 -24.95
N GLN A 668 -6.54 17.81 -23.68
CA GLN A 668 -7.84 18.34 -23.26
C GLN A 668 -7.67 19.46 -22.24
N ASP A 669 -8.69 20.29 -22.13
CA ASP A 669 -8.77 21.29 -21.07
C ASP A 669 -8.93 20.60 -19.71
N SER A 670 -8.36 21.21 -18.69
CA SER A 670 -8.37 20.72 -17.32
C SER A 670 -8.36 21.91 -16.35
N GLY A 671 -8.59 21.65 -15.06
CA GLY A 671 -8.33 22.66 -14.03
C GLY A 671 -6.92 23.26 -14.14
N THR A 672 -6.79 24.50 -13.69
CA THR A 672 -5.49 25.16 -13.57
C THR A 672 -4.64 24.46 -12.51
N ASN A 673 -3.41 24.12 -12.86
CA ASN A 673 -2.42 23.52 -11.98
C ASN A 673 -1.15 24.39 -12.01
N VAL A 674 -0.63 24.76 -10.84
CA VAL A 674 0.61 25.52 -10.70
C VAL A 674 1.59 24.77 -9.82
N ARG A 675 2.88 24.94 -10.12
CA ARG A 675 3.99 24.49 -9.28
C ARG A 675 4.95 25.64 -9.07
N ILE A 676 5.42 25.83 -7.85
CA ILE A 676 6.30 26.93 -7.47
C ILE A 676 7.49 26.35 -6.70
N LEU A 677 8.69 26.76 -7.07
CA LEU A 677 9.91 26.40 -6.34
C LEU A 677 10.19 27.43 -5.25
N ASP A 678 10.28 26.98 -4.00
CA ASP A 678 10.61 27.83 -2.85
C ASP A 678 11.61 27.15 -1.90
N GLY A 679 12.90 27.40 -2.12
CA GLY A 679 13.98 26.78 -1.36
C GLY A 679 13.94 25.25 -1.47
N ARG A 680 13.77 24.56 -0.34
CA ARG A 680 13.63 23.09 -0.28
C ARG A 680 12.21 22.58 -0.55
N LEU A 681 11.25 23.48 -0.79
CA LEU A 681 9.86 23.11 -1.06
C LEU A 681 9.53 23.26 -2.54
N ILE A 682 8.69 22.34 -3.04
CA ILE A 682 7.87 22.57 -4.23
C ILE A 682 6.43 22.69 -3.76
N LEU A 683 5.84 23.86 -3.99
CA LEU A 683 4.45 24.17 -3.68
C LEU A 683 3.60 23.98 -4.94
N GLY A 684 2.54 23.21 -4.84
CA GLY A 684 1.55 22.98 -5.88
C GLY A 684 0.21 23.60 -5.50
N MET A 685 -0.53 24.11 -6.47
CA MET A 685 -1.93 24.50 -6.31
C MET A 685 -2.74 24.11 -7.55
N ARG A 686 -3.96 23.63 -7.33
CA ARG A 686 -4.90 23.16 -8.36
C ARG A 686 -6.30 23.69 -8.10
N GLY A 687 -7.02 23.99 -9.18
CA GLY A 687 -8.43 24.36 -9.15
C GLY A 687 -8.96 24.83 -10.51
N ASN A 688 -10.27 25.04 -10.62
CA ASN A 688 -10.91 25.34 -11.91
C ASN A 688 -10.87 26.82 -12.33
N SER A 689 -10.46 27.72 -11.42
CA SER A 689 -10.26 29.14 -11.76
C SER A 689 -8.78 29.51 -11.73
N ASN A 690 -8.26 29.99 -12.86
CA ASN A 690 -6.87 30.45 -12.97
C ASN A 690 -6.58 31.59 -11.97
N ALA A 691 -7.53 32.50 -11.81
CA ALA A 691 -7.43 33.63 -10.89
C ALA A 691 -7.39 33.14 -9.44
N ALA A 692 -8.31 32.25 -9.04
CA ALA A 692 -8.36 31.70 -7.69
C ALA A 692 -7.08 30.91 -7.34
N VAL A 693 -6.59 30.08 -8.27
CA VAL A 693 -5.35 29.31 -8.09
C VAL A 693 -4.14 30.22 -7.88
N LYS A 694 -4.02 31.30 -8.67
CA LYS A 694 -2.94 32.29 -8.48
C LYS A 694 -3.06 33.05 -7.16
N MET A 695 -4.28 33.37 -6.70
CA MET A 695 -4.50 33.98 -5.40
C MET A 695 -4.04 33.06 -4.26
N ALA A 696 -4.46 31.79 -4.27
CA ALA A 696 -4.04 30.80 -3.27
C ALA A 696 -2.52 30.56 -3.29
N ALA A 697 -1.92 30.45 -4.48
CA ALA A 697 -0.49 30.30 -4.64
C ALA A 697 0.32 31.44 -4.00
N LYS A 698 -0.14 32.69 -4.11
CA LYS A 698 0.48 33.84 -3.41
C LYS A 698 0.40 33.70 -1.89
N LEU A 699 -0.73 33.22 -1.36
CA LEU A 699 -0.90 32.98 0.07
C LEU A 699 0.05 31.90 0.58
N LEU A 700 0.20 30.80 -0.17
CA LEU A 700 1.14 29.73 0.13
C LEU A 700 2.59 30.25 0.19
N LEU A 701 3.01 31.03 -0.80
CA LEU A 701 4.34 31.65 -0.84
C LEU A 701 4.59 32.61 0.33
N LYS A 702 3.54 33.32 0.76
CA LYS A 702 3.64 34.21 1.92
C LYS A 702 3.86 33.44 3.23
N GLY A 703 3.26 32.26 3.35
CA GLY A 703 3.40 31.39 4.53
C GLY A 703 2.84 31.97 5.83
N GLU A 704 1.95 32.95 5.73
CA GLU A 704 1.30 33.62 6.86
C GLU A 704 -0.17 33.20 7.02
N ALA A 705 -0.76 33.50 8.17
CA ALA A 705 -2.17 33.24 8.46
C ALA A 705 -3.11 33.79 7.37
N VAL A 706 -3.92 32.92 6.78
CA VAL A 706 -4.87 33.28 5.72
C VAL A 706 -6.07 34.00 6.33
N LYS A 707 -6.49 35.13 5.75
CA LYS A 707 -7.63 35.88 6.26
C LYS A 707 -8.93 35.37 5.66
N ALA A 708 -10.01 35.57 6.40
CA ALA A 708 -11.36 35.30 5.91
C ALA A 708 -11.69 36.06 4.62
N SER A 709 -11.17 37.27 4.44
CA SER A 709 -11.31 38.05 3.20
C SER A 709 -10.61 37.43 2.00
N ASP A 710 -9.50 36.72 2.23
CA ASP A 710 -8.75 36.06 1.17
C ASP A 710 -9.53 34.84 0.65
N LEU A 711 -10.13 34.08 1.57
CA LEU A 711 -11.05 32.98 1.23
C LEU A 711 -12.29 33.49 0.48
N ASP A 712 -12.88 34.60 0.92
CA ASP A 712 -14.02 35.22 0.22
C ASP A 712 -13.67 35.62 -1.22
N ALA A 713 -12.48 36.16 -1.45
CA ALA A 713 -12.01 36.51 -2.78
C ALA A 713 -11.82 35.25 -3.67
N ILE A 714 -11.19 34.20 -3.13
CA ILE A 714 -11.03 32.91 -3.82
C ILE A 714 -12.39 32.33 -4.21
N ARG A 715 -13.34 32.31 -3.27
CA ARG A 715 -14.70 31.82 -3.50
C ARG A 715 -15.42 32.64 -4.57
N ALA A 716 -15.27 33.96 -4.54
CA ALA A 716 -15.89 34.84 -5.53
C ALA A 716 -15.37 34.58 -6.95
N GLU A 717 -14.07 34.27 -7.12
CA GLU A 717 -13.52 33.86 -8.42
C GLU A 717 -14.08 32.51 -8.88
N ILE A 718 -14.16 31.51 -7.99
CA ILE A 718 -14.75 30.20 -8.33
C ILE A 718 -16.22 30.33 -8.74
N CYS A 719 -16.99 31.20 -8.07
CA CYS A 719 -18.38 31.47 -8.42
C CYS A 719 -18.58 32.01 -9.84
N LYS A 720 -17.55 32.61 -10.47
CA LYS A 720 -17.60 33.08 -11.85
C LYS A 720 -17.44 31.94 -12.86
N GLU A 721 -16.79 30.85 -12.47
CA GLU A 721 -16.60 29.66 -13.33
C GLU A 721 -17.81 28.73 -13.29
N LEU A 722 -18.74 28.91 -12.33
CA LEU A 722 -19.93 28.07 -12.22
C LEU A 722 -20.92 28.33 -13.37
N PRO A 723 -21.59 27.29 -13.89
CA PRO A 723 -22.56 27.46 -14.97
C PRO A 723 -23.72 28.37 -14.55
N GLU A 724 -24.18 29.21 -15.47
CA GLU A 724 -25.39 30.00 -15.30
C GLU A 724 -26.63 29.12 -15.50
N LEU A 725 -27.26 28.73 -14.40
CA LEU A 725 -28.45 27.87 -14.38
C LEU A 725 -29.63 28.59 -13.72
N PRO A 726 -30.89 28.24 -14.07
CA PRO A 726 -32.07 28.77 -13.39
C PRO A 726 -31.99 28.52 -11.88
N PRO A 727 -32.34 29.50 -11.03
CA PRO A 727 -32.21 29.35 -9.58
C PRO A 727 -33.12 28.23 -9.05
N ALA A 728 -32.51 27.29 -8.33
CA ALA A 728 -33.22 26.22 -7.63
C ALA A 728 -33.18 26.49 -6.11
N PRO A 729 -34.30 26.91 -5.50
CA PRO A 729 -34.33 27.16 -4.06
C PRO A 729 -34.16 25.85 -3.26
N LEU A 730 -33.59 25.95 -2.07
CA LEU A 730 -33.61 24.87 -1.09
C LEU A 730 -35.02 24.79 -0.50
N GLU A 731 -35.69 23.65 -0.66
CA GLU A 731 -36.99 23.36 -0.07
C GLU A 731 -36.93 23.35 1.47
N MET A 732 -38.04 23.70 2.11
CA MET A 732 -38.14 23.72 3.57
C MET A 732 -37.85 22.32 4.14
N GLY A 733 -36.89 22.23 5.07
CA GLY A 733 -36.49 20.97 5.71
C GLY A 733 -35.50 20.12 4.92
N MET A 734 -34.97 20.62 3.80
CA MET A 734 -33.94 19.96 3.00
C MET A 734 -32.71 20.86 2.89
N GLU A 735 -31.52 20.27 3.03
CA GLU A 735 -30.24 20.98 3.00
C GLU A 735 -29.21 20.27 2.11
N LEU A 736 -28.08 20.94 1.89
CA LEU A 736 -26.91 20.34 1.27
C LEU A 736 -25.92 19.89 2.33
N PHE A 737 -25.43 18.66 2.18
CA PHE A 737 -24.40 18.08 3.04
C PHE A 737 -23.25 17.56 2.20
N VAL A 738 -22.01 17.75 2.67
CA VAL A 738 -20.79 17.34 1.97
C VAL A 738 -20.08 16.24 2.75
N GLY A 739 -19.64 15.19 2.07
CA GLY A 739 -18.89 14.10 2.69
C GLY A 739 -18.06 13.31 1.70
N ASP A 740 -17.33 12.34 2.24
CA ASP A 740 -16.56 11.36 1.48
C ASP A 740 -17.19 9.97 1.68
N VAL A 741 -17.38 9.24 0.58
CA VAL A 741 -18.09 7.96 0.53
C VAL A 741 -17.19 6.75 0.27
N HIS A 742 -15.87 6.95 0.14
CA HIS A 742 -14.91 5.87 -0.11
C HIS A 742 -13.55 6.19 0.53
N SER A 743 -13.19 5.44 1.57
CA SER A 743 -11.95 5.66 2.31
C SER A 743 -11.53 4.46 3.15
N HIS A 744 -10.23 4.40 3.48
CA HIS A 744 -9.60 3.27 4.13
C HIS A 744 -8.85 3.67 5.40
N THR A 745 -8.78 2.74 6.32
CA THR A 745 -8.10 2.83 7.61
C THR A 745 -7.13 1.66 7.77
N MET A 746 -6.37 1.66 8.85
CA MET A 746 -5.45 0.57 9.19
C MET A 746 -6.13 -0.80 9.43
N TYR A 747 -7.47 -0.88 9.35
CA TYR A 747 -8.21 -2.14 9.41
C TYR A 747 -8.30 -2.86 8.05
N SER A 748 -7.98 -2.18 6.94
CA SER A 748 -7.60 -2.81 5.68
C SER A 748 -6.16 -2.44 5.30
N ASP A 749 -6.00 -1.33 4.57
CA ASP A 749 -4.78 -0.91 3.89
C ASP A 749 -4.61 0.62 3.88
N GLY A 750 -5.42 1.32 4.68
CA GLY A 750 -5.24 2.73 4.96
C GLY A 750 -4.15 3.00 6.01
N GLY A 751 -3.53 4.19 5.93
CA GLY A 751 -2.36 4.54 6.73
C GLY A 751 -2.63 5.09 8.15
N LEU A 752 -3.89 5.17 8.62
CA LEU A 752 -4.24 5.78 9.90
C LEU A 752 -5.38 5.06 10.63
N THR A 753 -5.48 5.29 11.93
CA THR A 753 -6.57 4.77 12.78
C THR A 753 -7.94 5.28 12.30
N PRO A 754 -9.03 4.50 12.47
CA PRO A 754 -10.36 4.94 12.07
C PRO A 754 -10.80 6.19 12.87
N GLU A 755 -10.33 6.36 14.10
CA GLU A 755 -10.55 7.58 14.88
C GLU A 755 -9.80 8.78 14.32
N GLY A 756 -8.52 8.60 13.96
CA GLY A 756 -7.70 9.65 13.35
C GLY A 756 -8.29 10.12 12.02
N MET A 757 -8.77 9.18 11.19
CA MET A 757 -9.47 9.48 9.94
C MET A 757 -10.77 10.24 10.17
N THR A 758 -11.59 9.80 11.13
CA THR A 758 -12.85 10.48 11.46
C THR A 758 -12.62 11.90 12.00
N LEU A 759 -11.61 12.09 12.87
CA LEU A 759 -11.21 13.43 13.34
C LEU A 759 -10.76 14.33 12.19
N LYS A 760 -9.97 13.79 11.24
CA LYS A 760 -9.57 14.50 10.02
C LYS A 760 -10.79 14.85 9.16
N ALA A 761 -11.78 13.98 9.02
CA ALA A 761 -13.00 14.24 8.25
C ALA A 761 -13.77 15.44 8.84
N ILE A 762 -13.97 15.46 10.15
CA ILE A 762 -14.62 16.59 10.83
C ILE A 762 -13.79 17.87 10.68
N TYR A 763 -12.46 17.79 10.83
CA TYR A 763 -11.54 18.93 10.64
C TYR A 763 -11.66 19.55 9.24
N THR A 764 -11.81 18.74 8.19
CA THR A 764 -12.07 19.25 6.83
C THR A 764 -13.45 19.90 6.66
N GLY A 765 -14.32 19.83 7.67
CA GLY A 765 -15.65 20.43 7.65
C GLY A 765 -16.70 19.58 6.94
N MET A 766 -16.46 18.28 6.73
CA MET A 766 -17.46 17.36 6.22
C MET A 766 -18.64 17.24 7.18
N ASP A 767 -19.82 16.97 6.63
CA ASP A 767 -21.07 16.75 7.36
C ASP A 767 -21.32 15.26 7.65
N PHE A 768 -20.78 14.37 6.82
CA PHE A 768 -20.79 12.92 7.00
C PHE A 768 -19.51 12.29 6.43
N TYR A 769 -19.23 11.06 6.84
CA TYR A 769 -18.05 10.33 6.40
C TYR A 769 -18.32 8.82 6.37
N VAL A 770 -17.99 8.15 5.27
CA VAL A 770 -18.06 6.69 5.15
C VAL A 770 -16.65 6.12 5.31
N ILE A 771 -16.46 5.27 6.31
CA ILE A 771 -15.31 4.35 6.35
C ILE A 771 -15.76 3.08 5.63
N SER A 772 -15.02 2.68 4.59
CA SER A 772 -15.33 1.56 3.71
C SER A 772 -14.13 0.63 3.59
N ASP A 773 -13.57 0.18 4.71
CA ASP A 773 -12.44 -0.75 4.72
C ASP A 773 -12.77 -2.03 3.90
N HIS A 774 -11.74 -2.60 3.25
CA HIS A 774 -11.93 -3.75 2.36
C HIS A 774 -12.50 -4.96 3.12
N ASN A 775 -13.72 -5.37 2.77
CA ASN A 775 -14.40 -6.57 3.27
C ASN A 775 -14.46 -6.68 4.82
N THR A 776 -14.44 -5.56 5.55
CA THR A 776 -14.51 -5.54 7.01
C THR A 776 -15.28 -4.32 7.52
N LEU A 777 -16.01 -4.48 8.63
CA LEU A 777 -16.68 -3.37 9.34
C LEU A 777 -15.98 -3.03 10.66
N ASP A 778 -14.92 -3.75 11.02
CA ASP A 778 -14.34 -3.67 12.37
C ASP A 778 -13.85 -2.25 12.70
N GLY A 779 -13.15 -1.59 11.76
CA GLY A 779 -12.62 -0.24 11.94
C GLY A 779 -13.72 0.79 12.22
N VAL A 780 -14.76 0.81 11.38
CA VAL A 780 -15.87 1.75 11.51
C VAL A 780 -16.73 1.49 12.75
N LEU A 781 -16.93 0.23 13.15
CA LEU A 781 -17.68 -0.11 14.36
C LEU A 781 -16.92 0.30 15.64
N VAL A 782 -15.61 0.12 15.66
CA VAL A 782 -14.74 0.56 16.77
C VAL A 782 -14.78 2.08 16.89
N ALA A 783 -14.57 2.82 15.80
CA ALA A 783 -14.64 4.28 15.82
C ALA A 783 -16.04 4.78 16.20
N SER A 784 -17.11 4.21 15.63
CA SER A 784 -18.49 4.58 15.97
C SER A 784 -18.75 4.46 17.48
N LYS A 785 -18.29 3.36 18.10
CA LYS A 785 -18.39 3.16 19.54
C LYS A 785 -17.58 4.19 20.31
N HIS A 786 -16.33 4.45 19.91
CA HIS A 786 -15.46 5.37 20.63
C HIS A 786 -15.94 6.83 20.55
N PHE A 787 -16.45 7.27 19.40
CA PHE A 787 -17.05 8.59 19.23
C PHE A 787 -18.34 8.74 20.05
N ALA A 788 -19.21 7.73 20.04
CA ALA A 788 -20.41 7.71 20.87
C ALA A 788 -20.06 7.76 22.38
N ASP A 789 -19.10 6.93 22.83
CA ASP A 789 -18.61 6.95 24.21
C ASP A 789 -18.04 8.34 24.58
N ALA A 790 -17.37 9.01 23.64
CA ALA A 790 -16.81 10.36 23.79
C ALA A 790 -17.83 11.50 23.61
N GLY A 791 -19.11 11.20 23.35
CA GLY A 791 -20.15 12.21 23.17
C GLY A 791 -20.01 13.05 21.91
N ILE A 792 -19.31 12.55 20.89
CA ILE A 792 -19.15 13.19 19.58
C ILE A 792 -20.18 12.60 18.63
N ALA A 793 -21.19 13.39 18.26
CA ALA A 793 -22.34 12.96 17.46
C ALA A 793 -22.13 13.25 15.96
N PHE A 794 -20.99 12.83 15.40
CA PHE A 794 -20.70 12.99 13.98
C PHE A 794 -21.36 11.88 13.16
N PRO A 795 -21.99 12.17 11.99
CA PRO A 795 -22.50 11.15 11.07
C PRO A 795 -21.39 10.31 10.42
N LEU A 796 -20.81 9.40 11.21
CA LEU A 796 -19.92 8.35 10.75
C LEU A 796 -20.75 7.17 10.24
N ILE A 797 -20.64 6.88 8.95
CA ILE A 797 -21.47 5.91 8.24
C ILE A 797 -20.69 4.61 8.08
N VAL A 798 -21.33 3.51 8.50
CA VAL A 798 -20.80 2.15 8.35
C VAL A 798 -20.85 1.75 6.88
N GLY A 799 -19.71 1.74 6.21
CA GLY A 799 -19.57 1.25 4.85
C GLY A 799 -18.65 0.04 4.76
N GLU A 800 -18.67 -0.62 3.61
CA GLU A 800 -17.76 -1.69 3.24
C GLU A 800 -17.38 -1.48 1.78
N GLU A 801 -16.09 -1.57 1.47
CA GLU A 801 -15.68 -1.83 0.09
C GLU A 801 -15.67 -3.34 -0.14
N ILE A 802 -16.71 -3.82 -0.83
CA ILE A 802 -16.85 -5.19 -1.27
C ILE A 802 -15.87 -5.40 -2.42
N THR A 803 -14.73 -6.01 -2.08
CA THR A 803 -13.57 -6.10 -2.96
C THR A 803 -13.49 -7.50 -3.55
N THR A 804 -13.80 -7.61 -4.84
CA THR A 804 -13.86 -8.90 -5.56
C THR A 804 -12.82 -8.95 -6.69
N PRO A 805 -12.50 -10.13 -7.28
CA PRO A 805 -11.50 -10.20 -8.35
C PRO A 805 -11.95 -9.52 -9.64
N TRP A 806 -13.25 -9.26 -9.77
CA TRP A 806 -13.88 -8.78 -10.99
C TRP A 806 -14.41 -7.35 -10.87
N ILE A 807 -14.60 -6.84 -9.65
CA ILE A 807 -15.03 -5.46 -9.39
C ILE A 807 -14.79 -5.05 -7.94
N HIS A 808 -14.79 -3.75 -7.70
CA HIS A 808 -14.88 -3.16 -6.38
C HIS A 808 -16.17 -2.34 -6.25
N MET A 809 -16.85 -2.44 -5.12
CA MET A 809 -18.14 -1.77 -4.88
C MET A 809 -18.23 -1.29 -3.44
N ASN A 810 -18.61 -0.04 -3.22
CA ASN A 810 -18.99 0.42 -1.89
C ASN A 810 -20.46 0.17 -1.61
N ALA A 811 -20.75 -0.30 -0.40
CA ALA A 811 -22.10 -0.40 0.12
C ALA A 811 -22.24 0.35 1.45
N TYR A 812 -23.28 1.18 1.57
CA TYR A 812 -23.52 2.00 2.77
C TYR A 812 -24.99 2.46 2.89
N PRO A 813 -25.53 2.62 4.12
CA PRO A 813 -24.98 2.14 5.39
C PRO A 813 -25.22 0.64 5.55
N LEU A 814 -24.27 -0.08 6.13
CA LEU A 814 -24.42 -1.51 6.42
C LEU A 814 -24.65 -1.76 7.92
N SER A 815 -25.35 -2.86 8.20
CA SER A 815 -25.53 -3.43 9.54
C SER A 815 -24.80 -4.77 9.71
N LYS A 816 -24.51 -5.45 8.59
CA LYS A 816 -23.73 -6.68 8.49
C LYS A 816 -22.90 -6.66 7.21
N LEU A 817 -21.76 -7.33 7.25
CA LEU A 817 -20.88 -7.55 6.10
C LEU A 817 -21.59 -8.23 4.93
N ILE A 818 -21.19 -7.88 3.71
CA ILE A 818 -21.58 -8.53 2.47
C ILE A 818 -20.42 -9.43 2.02
N SER A 819 -20.69 -10.70 1.73
CA SER A 819 -19.62 -11.61 1.33
C SER A 819 -19.06 -11.25 -0.06
N PRO A 820 -17.73 -11.14 -0.23
CA PRO A 820 -17.11 -10.90 -1.54
C PRO A 820 -17.21 -12.10 -2.50
N GLU A 821 -17.72 -13.24 -2.03
CA GLU A 821 -17.95 -14.46 -2.82
C GLU A 821 -19.29 -14.44 -3.58
N LEU A 822 -20.16 -13.47 -3.29
CA LEU A 822 -21.43 -13.32 -4.00
C LEU A 822 -21.21 -12.85 -5.44
N ASN A 823 -22.09 -13.30 -6.34
CA ASN A 823 -22.18 -12.71 -7.68
C ASN A 823 -22.85 -11.32 -7.62
N ALA A 824 -22.75 -10.54 -8.69
CA ALA A 824 -23.27 -9.17 -8.73
C ALA A 824 -24.77 -9.05 -8.35
N GLU A 825 -25.63 -9.96 -8.82
CA GLU A 825 -27.08 -9.91 -8.56
C GLU A 825 -27.38 -10.18 -7.08
N ASP A 826 -26.76 -11.22 -6.51
CA ASP A 826 -26.90 -11.56 -5.09
C ASP A 826 -26.28 -10.50 -4.18
N THR A 827 -25.16 -9.89 -4.59
CA THR A 827 -24.55 -8.75 -3.90
C THR A 827 -25.52 -7.57 -3.84
N VAL A 828 -26.08 -7.15 -4.99
CA VAL A 828 -27.07 -6.06 -5.05
C VAL A 828 -28.25 -6.39 -4.14
N LYS A 829 -28.79 -7.60 -4.22
CA LYS A 829 -29.91 -8.03 -3.37
C LYS A 829 -29.56 -7.94 -1.87
N ALA A 830 -28.41 -8.47 -1.46
CA ALA A 830 -27.97 -8.47 -0.07
C ALA A 830 -27.75 -7.05 0.49
N VAL A 831 -27.27 -6.12 -0.35
CA VAL A 831 -27.17 -4.70 0.00
C VAL A 831 -28.56 -4.08 0.17
N ARG A 832 -29.49 -4.34 -0.78
CA ARG A 832 -30.86 -3.81 -0.74
C ARG A 832 -31.66 -4.26 0.47
N GLU A 833 -31.48 -5.50 0.89
CA GLU A 833 -32.12 -6.05 2.10
C GLU A 833 -31.76 -5.26 3.38
N GLN A 834 -30.63 -4.55 3.38
CA GLN A 834 -30.21 -3.69 4.48
C GLN A 834 -30.65 -2.22 4.31
N GLY A 835 -31.33 -1.87 3.21
CA GLY A 835 -31.69 -0.49 2.88
C GLY A 835 -30.53 0.37 2.39
N ALA A 836 -29.38 -0.24 2.11
CA ALA A 836 -28.16 0.42 1.67
C ALA A 836 -28.19 0.80 0.17
N ALA A 837 -27.34 1.76 -0.18
CA ALA A 837 -26.94 2.05 -1.55
C ALA A 837 -25.71 1.21 -1.92
N ILE A 838 -25.55 0.92 -3.22
CA ILE A 838 -24.38 0.27 -3.80
C ILE A 838 -23.79 1.14 -4.91
N GLN A 839 -22.52 1.44 -4.78
CA GLN A 839 -21.71 2.24 -5.70
C GLN A 839 -20.74 1.34 -6.46
N TRP A 840 -20.54 1.61 -7.75
CA TRP A 840 -19.43 1.03 -8.50
C TRP A 840 -18.20 1.91 -8.33
N ASN A 841 -17.18 1.36 -7.66
CA ASN A 841 -15.98 2.10 -7.34
C ASN A 841 -15.04 2.22 -8.54
N HIS A 842 -14.42 3.39 -8.67
CA HIS A 842 -13.42 3.77 -9.68
C HIS A 842 -13.51 2.95 -10.99
N PRO A 843 -14.61 3.05 -11.76
CA PRO A 843 -14.89 2.18 -12.89
C PRO A 843 -13.79 2.22 -13.96
N GLY A 844 -13.28 1.05 -14.35
CA GLY A 844 -12.24 0.88 -15.36
C GLY A 844 -10.83 0.72 -14.79
N SER A 845 -10.65 0.78 -13.47
CA SER A 845 -9.34 0.62 -12.81
C SER A 845 -8.97 -0.86 -12.57
N TYR A 846 -9.89 -1.67 -12.05
CA TYR A 846 -9.61 -3.06 -11.63
C TYR A 846 -10.51 -4.12 -12.28
N ASP A 847 -11.47 -3.69 -13.08
CA ASP A 847 -12.66 -4.45 -13.47
C ASP A 847 -12.81 -4.55 -14.99
N SER A 848 -11.70 -4.76 -15.70
CA SER A 848 -11.63 -4.63 -17.16
C SER A 848 -12.71 -5.40 -17.95
N ASP A 849 -13.06 -6.63 -17.54
CA ASP A 849 -14.12 -7.42 -18.18
C ASP A 849 -15.52 -6.86 -17.88
N TRP A 850 -15.75 -6.44 -16.63
CA TRP A 850 -17.01 -5.84 -16.22
C TRP A 850 -17.20 -4.47 -16.91
N PHE A 851 -16.16 -3.64 -16.92
CA PHE A 851 -16.12 -2.37 -17.62
C PHE A 851 -16.32 -2.55 -19.13
N ALA A 852 -15.72 -3.56 -19.77
CA ALA A 852 -15.96 -3.83 -21.19
C ALA A 852 -17.44 -4.12 -21.49
N LYS A 853 -18.17 -4.73 -20.56
CA LYS A 853 -19.58 -5.06 -20.69
C LYS A 853 -20.53 -3.91 -20.31
N HIS A 854 -20.17 -3.14 -19.28
CA HIS A 854 -21.08 -2.20 -18.62
C HIS A 854 -20.60 -0.73 -18.64
N GLY A 855 -19.34 -0.46 -18.95
CA GLY A 855 -18.73 0.88 -18.86
C GLY A 855 -19.35 1.93 -19.79
N GLU A 856 -20.00 1.50 -20.86
CA GLU A 856 -20.71 2.39 -21.82
C GLU A 856 -22.22 2.50 -21.53
N THR A 857 -22.72 1.83 -20.50
CA THR A 857 -24.17 1.66 -20.26
C THR A 857 -24.76 2.63 -19.25
N ALA A 858 -23.96 3.51 -18.63
CA ALA A 858 -24.41 4.41 -17.57
C ALA A 858 -25.19 3.67 -16.45
N LEU A 859 -24.61 2.59 -15.92
CA LEU A 859 -25.19 1.68 -14.92
C LEU A 859 -26.42 0.86 -15.37
N VAL A 860 -26.91 1.02 -16.60
CA VAL A 860 -28.07 0.25 -17.06
C VAL A 860 -27.76 -1.25 -17.05
N GLY A 861 -28.57 -2.00 -16.30
CA GLY A 861 -28.45 -3.46 -16.18
C GLY A 861 -27.39 -3.94 -15.18
N THR A 862 -26.76 -3.07 -14.40
CA THR A 862 -25.85 -3.47 -13.31
C THR A 862 -26.56 -3.68 -11.98
N GLY A 863 -27.66 -2.95 -11.74
CA GLY A 863 -28.36 -2.90 -10.45
C GLY A 863 -27.72 -1.97 -9.41
N PHE A 864 -26.60 -1.33 -9.77
CA PHE A 864 -25.91 -0.36 -8.93
C PHE A 864 -26.60 1.01 -8.94
N ASP A 865 -26.42 1.78 -7.87
CA ASP A 865 -27.03 3.10 -7.69
C ASP A 865 -26.16 4.23 -8.22
N ALA A 866 -24.86 4.14 -7.99
CA ALA A 866 -23.93 5.24 -8.23
C ALA A 866 -22.69 4.81 -9.00
N TRP A 867 -22.19 5.74 -9.78
CA TRP A 867 -20.92 5.70 -10.47
C TRP A 867 -19.94 6.61 -9.73
N GLU A 868 -18.81 6.05 -9.28
CA GLU A 868 -17.76 6.83 -8.63
C GLU A 868 -16.87 7.57 -9.64
N HIS A 869 -16.47 8.79 -9.28
CA HIS A 869 -15.71 9.73 -10.09
C HIS A 869 -16.47 10.26 -11.31
N VAL A 870 -15.90 11.28 -11.95
CA VAL A 870 -16.45 11.82 -13.20
C VAL A 870 -16.24 10.82 -14.35
N PRO A 871 -17.30 10.30 -14.98
CA PRO A 871 -17.16 9.35 -16.09
C PRO A 871 -16.59 10.06 -17.33
N ARG A 872 -15.77 9.35 -18.11
CA ARG A 872 -15.23 9.88 -19.39
C ARG A 872 -16.32 10.34 -20.37
N ASN A 873 -17.49 9.70 -20.30
CA ASN A 873 -18.64 10.00 -21.14
C ASN A 873 -19.60 11.03 -20.50
N TYR A 874 -19.20 11.73 -19.43
CA TYR A 874 -20.07 12.64 -18.67
C TYR A 874 -20.89 13.58 -19.57
N GLU A 875 -20.23 14.37 -20.42
CA GLU A 875 -20.90 15.34 -21.31
C GLU A 875 -21.88 14.67 -22.29
N LYS A 876 -21.47 13.52 -22.84
CA LYS A 876 -22.30 12.74 -23.76
C LYS A 876 -23.55 12.23 -23.06
N TRP A 877 -23.40 11.57 -21.91
CA TRP A 877 -24.52 11.00 -21.16
C TRP A 877 -25.44 12.09 -20.61
N LYS A 878 -24.90 13.23 -20.20
CA LYS A 878 -25.68 14.40 -19.79
C LYS A 878 -26.53 14.92 -20.94
N LYS A 879 -25.94 15.12 -22.12
CA LYS A 879 -26.67 15.55 -23.33
C LYS A 879 -27.74 14.56 -23.80
N GLU A 880 -27.48 13.27 -23.63
CA GLU A 880 -28.42 12.19 -23.97
C GLU A 880 -29.51 11.97 -22.90
N GLY A 881 -29.45 12.63 -21.75
CA GLY A 881 -30.39 12.43 -20.64
C GLY A 881 -30.26 11.08 -19.95
N LYS A 882 -29.06 10.48 -19.97
CA LYS A 882 -28.75 9.15 -19.40
C LYS A 882 -27.70 9.20 -18.30
N LEU A 883 -27.38 10.38 -17.76
CA LEU A 883 -26.38 10.51 -16.72
C LEU A 883 -26.79 9.68 -15.48
N PRO A 884 -25.95 8.75 -14.99
CA PRO A 884 -26.26 8.00 -13.78
C PRO A 884 -26.11 8.90 -12.55
N THR A 885 -26.56 8.44 -11.37
CA THR A 885 -26.16 9.08 -10.12
C THR A 885 -24.63 9.02 -10.01
N LEU A 886 -24.04 10.16 -9.64
CA LEU A 886 -22.61 10.29 -9.47
C LEU A 886 -22.25 10.46 -7.99
N THR A 887 -21.17 9.83 -7.57
CA THR A 887 -20.57 10.03 -6.25
C THR A 887 -19.09 10.34 -6.40
N GLY A 888 -18.62 11.24 -5.54
CA GLY A 888 -17.24 11.70 -5.52
C GLY A 888 -16.58 11.34 -4.19
N SER A 889 -15.35 10.86 -4.25
CA SER A 889 -14.65 10.35 -3.09
C SER A 889 -13.14 10.36 -3.30
N THR A 890 -12.40 10.26 -2.21
CA THR A 890 -10.94 10.27 -2.28
C THR A 890 -10.30 8.90 -2.49
N ASP A 891 -11.00 7.81 -2.16
CA ASP A 891 -10.41 6.46 -2.10
C ASP A 891 -9.10 6.51 -1.27
N THR A 892 -9.13 7.27 -0.17
CA THR A 892 -7.89 7.63 0.50
C THR A 892 -7.36 6.50 1.35
N HIS A 893 -6.12 6.13 1.06
CA HIS A 893 -5.28 5.27 1.87
C HIS A 893 -4.22 6.07 2.65
N ALA A 894 -4.14 7.38 2.38
CA ALA A 894 -3.03 8.21 2.82
C ALA A 894 -3.08 8.57 4.31
N GLY A 895 -4.19 8.29 4.99
CA GLY A 895 -4.43 8.80 6.35
C GLY A 895 -4.79 10.29 6.37
N CYS A 896 -5.20 10.87 5.24
CA CYS A 896 -5.66 12.26 5.09
C CYS A 896 -6.57 12.39 3.85
N PHE A 897 -7.10 13.58 3.54
CA PHE A 897 -7.95 13.80 2.37
C PHE A 897 -7.25 14.71 1.34
N PRO A 898 -6.46 14.15 0.41
CA PRO A 898 -5.56 14.93 -0.44
C PRO A 898 -6.22 15.63 -1.63
N ASP A 899 -7.37 15.15 -2.09
CA ASP A 899 -8.11 15.66 -3.26
C ASP A 899 -9.35 16.47 -2.83
N LEU A 900 -9.77 17.42 -3.67
CA LEU A 900 -11.04 18.14 -3.66
C LEU A 900 -12.24 17.20 -3.75
N GLU A 901 -12.06 15.99 -4.29
CA GLU A 901 -13.21 15.18 -4.68
C GLU A 901 -14.10 14.77 -3.50
N ARG A 902 -15.37 15.18 -3.54
CA ARG A 902 -16.37 14.91 -2.49
C ARG A 902 -17.74 14.65 -3.09
N THR A 903 -18.59 13.96 -2.32
CA THR A 903 -20.01 13.82 -2.60
C THR A 903 -20.76 14.91 -1.86
N MET A 904 -21.57 15.69 -2.57
CA MET A 904 -22.59 16.54 -1.97
C MET A 904 -23.97 15.94 -2.19
N ILE A 905 -24.74 15.80 -1.12
CA ILE A 905 -26.12 15.27 -1.14
C ILE A 905 -27.13 16.38 -0.81
N TYR A 906 -28.31 16.28 -1.40
CA TYR A 906 -29.48 17.09 -1.03
C TYR A 906 -30.49 16.21 -0.28
N ALA A 907 -30.66 16.47 1.02
CA ALA A 907 -31.35 15.56 1.93
C ALA A 907 -31.90 16.30 3.18
N PRO A 908 -32.79 15.69 3.97
CA PRO A 908 -33.27 16.28 5.23
C PRO A 908 -32.24 16.18 6.38
N GLY A 909 -31.21 15.34 6.20
CA GLY A 909 -30.14 15.12 7.16
C GLY A 909 -28.91 14.49 6.49
N ALA A 910 -27.92 14.14 7.31
CA ALA A 910 -26.66 13.54 6.88
C ALA A 910 -26.47 12.11 7.42
N SER A 911 -27.53 11.44 7.84
CA SER A 911 -27.43 10.06 8.32
C SER A 911 -27.11 9.09 7.16
N GLY A 912 -26.67 7.87 7.50
CA GLY A 912 -26.47 6.84 6.47
C GLY A 912 -27.72 6.58 5.63
N LYS A 913 -28.91 6.61 6.25
CA LYS A 913 -30.18 6.47 5.53
C LYS A 913 -30.39 7.62 4.53
N ASP A 914 -30.14 8.86 4.97
CA ASP A 914 -30.28 10.05 4.12
C ASP A 914 -29.32 9.99 2.92
N LEU A 915 -28.06 9.57 3.16
CA LEU A 915 -27.08 9.33 2.10
C LEU A 915 -27.55 8.27 1.10
N ALA A 916 -28.00 7.11 1.57
CA ALA A 916 -28.46 6.03 0.70
C ALA A 916 -29.72 6.41 -0.09
N GLU A 917 -30.64 7.18 0.49
CA GLU A 917 -31.81 7.70 -0.22
C GLU A 917 -31.43 8.76 -1.26
N ALA A 918 -30.52 9.67 -0.93
CA ALA A 918 -30.03 10.67 -1.87
C ALA A 918 -29.31 10.02 -3.07
N VAL A 919 -28.46 9.01 -2.81
CA VAL A 919 -27.77 8.25 -3.86
C VAL A 919 -28.77 7.49 -4.75
N ARG A 920 -29.68 6.72 -4.17
CA ARG A 920 -30.71 6.01 -4.95
C ARG A 920 -31.63 6.94 -5.73
N GLY A 921 -31.90 8.13 -5.18
CA GLY A 921 -32.76 9.15 -5.79
C GLY A 921 -32.06 10.10 -6.75
N GLY A 922 -30.75 9.97 -6.98
CA GLY A 922 -29.99 10.87 -7.85
C GLY A 922 -29.86 12.31 -7.34
N SER A 923 -30.04 12.52 -6.03
CA SER A 923 -29.93 13.84 -5.36
C SER A 923 -28.50 14.11 -4.89
N THR A 924 -27.52 13.82 -5.76
CA THR A 924 -26.09 13.96 -5.48
C THR A 924 -25.37 14.77 -6.57
N LEU A 925 -24.20 15.29 -6.23
CA LEU A 925 -23.22 15.80 -7.18
C LEU A 925 -21.80 15.48 -6.71
N ILE A 926 -20.86 15.51 -7.64
CA ILE A 926 -19.41 15.47 -7.39
C ILE A 926 -18.88 16.90 -7.32
N LEU A 927 -18.14 17.23 -6.27
CA LEU A 927 -17.23 18.37 -6.22
C LEU A 927 -15.85 17.88 -6.67
N GLY A 928 -15.08 18.61 -7.48
CA GLY A 928 -13.70 18.21 -7.82
C GLY A 928 -13.06 19.00 -8.96
N ALA A 929 -11.72 19.17 -8.92
CA ALA A 929 -10.93 19.85 -9.97
C ALA A 929 -10.26 18.87 -10.96
N GLY A 930 -10.72 17.62 -10.96
CA GLY A 930 -10.31 16.53 -11.85
C GLY A 930 -10.32 16.93 -13.32
N GLY A 931 -11.44 17.46 -13.77
CA GLY A 931 -11.69 17.92 -15.14
C GLY A 931 -11.78 19.44 -15.26
N PRO A 932 -12.34 19.95 -16.37
CA PRO A 932 -12.44 21.39 -16.64
C PRO A 932 -13.42 22.11 -15.70
N GLU A 933 -14.48 21.43 -15.25
CA GLU A 933 -15.51 21.98 -14.36
C GLU A 933 -15.20 21.76 -12.88
N PHE A 934 -15.72 22.65 -12.02
CA PHE A 934 -15.60 22.57 -10.55
C PHE A 934 -16.50 21.49 -9.92
N ALA A 935 -17.62 21.16 -10.57
CA ALA A 935 -18.59 20.20 -10.08
C ALA A 935 -19.36 19.52 -11.21
N TYR A 936 -19.82 18.29 -10.95
CA TYR A 936 -20.45 17.41 -11.94
C TYR A 936 -21.73 16.80 -11.38
N GLY A 937 -22.82 16.85 -12.15
CA GLY A 937 -24.13 16.36 -11.73
C GLY A 937 -25.27 16.92 -12.58
N SER A 938 -26.50 16.68 -12.12
CA SER A 938 -27.69 17.25 -12.76
C SER A 938 -27.73 18.78 -12.65
N ASP A 939 -28.37 19.45 -13.61
CA ASP A 939 -28.48 20.92 -13.59
C ASP A 939 -29.19 21.44 -12.34
N LEU A 940 -30.13 20.65 -11.79
CA LEU A 940 -30.80 20.97 -10.53
C LEU A 940 -29.80 21.01 -9.36
N MET A 941 -28.94 20.00 -9.26
CA MET A 941 -27.94 19.92 -8.19
C MET A 941 -26.84 20.99 -8.36
N LEU A 942 -26.40 21.26 -9.59
CA LEU A 942 -25.45 22.34 -9.89
C LEU A 942 -26.02 23.73 -9.57
N SER A 943 -27.32 23.96 -9.83
CA SER A 943 -27.98 25.21 -9.46
C SER A 943 -28.03 25.40 -7.93
N ARG A 944 -28.30 24.34 -7.17
CA ARG A 944 -28.27 24.35 -5.69
C ARG A 944 -26.87 24.63 -5.14
N LEU A 945 -25.83 24.02 -5.72
CA LEU A 945 -24.43 24.33 -5.38
C LEU A 945 -24.10 25.81 -5.65
N SER A 946 -24.53 26.34 -6.79
CA SER A 946 -24.32 27.75 -7.15
C SER A 946 -24.97 28.68 -6.12
N ALA A 947 -26.21 28.39 -5.71
CA ALA A 947 -26.89 29.14 -4.65
C ALA A 947 -26.14 29.05 -3.31
N ARG A 948 -25.64 27.87 -2.95
CA ARG A 948 -24.85 27.66 -1.73
C ARG A 948 -23.57 28.49 -1.72
N LEU A 949 -22.79 28.45 -2.80
CA LEU A 949 -21.51 29.18 -2.89
C LEU A 949 -21.69 30.70 -2.98
N LYS A 950 -22.80 31.18 -3.54
CA LYS A 950 -23.14 32.61 -3.64
C LYS A 950 -23.79 33.19 -2.37
N THR A 951 -24.13 32.35 -1.40
CA THR A 951 -24.68 32.80 -0.10
C THR A 951 -23.65 33.63 0.68
N ASP A 952 -24.10 34.64 1.45
CA ASP A 952 -23.21 35.43 2.31
C ASP A 952 -22.41 34.54 3.27
N ARG A 953 -21.09 34.79 3.41
CA ARG A 953 -20.21 33.92 4.20
C ARG A 953 -20.64 33.85 5.66
N LYS A 954 -21.15 34.93 6.25
CA LYS A 954 -21.57 34.91 7.66
C LYS A 954 -22.73 33.94 7.90
N ILE A 955 -23.61 33.78 6.92
CA ILE A 955 -24.68 32.78 6.97
C ILE A 955 -24.08 31.37 6.90
N LEU A 956 -23.11 31.16 5.99
CA LEU A 956 -22.41 29.89 5.86
C LEU A 956 -21.62 29.50 7.12
N ASP A 957 -20.93 30.45 7.73
CA ASP A 957 -20.22 30.30 9.00
C ASP A 957 -21.20 29.95 10.13
N GLY A 958 -22.37 30.60 10.15
CA GLY A 958 -23.45 30.29 11.09
C GLY A 958 -23.96 28.85 10.97
N ILE A 959 -24.14 28.36 9.74
CA ILE A 959 -24.53 26.96 9.49
C ILE A 959 -23.44 26.00 9.97
N THR A 960 -22.18 26.32 9.69
CA THR A 960 -21.03 25.53 10.17
C THR A 960 -21.01 25.48 11.70
N ALA A 961 -21.19 26.62 12.36
CA ALA A 961 -21.22 26.72 13.82
C ALA A 961 -22.39 25.93 14.42
N GLU A 962 -23.58 25.99 13.81
CA GLU A 962 -24.75 25.24 14.28
C GLU A 962 -24.52 23.73 14.19
N ARG A 963 -24.07 23.24 13.03
CA ARG A 963 -23.79 21.81 12.81
C ARG A 963 -22.70 21.30 13.75
N LEU A 964 -21.58 22.02 13.83
CA LEU A 964 -20.47 21.63 14.71
C LEU A 964 -20.87 21.66 16.19
N SER A 965 -21.71 22.61 16.60
CA SER A 965 -22.22 22.68 17.97
C SER A 965 -23.09 21.49 18.35
N LYS A 966 -23.86 20.94 17.40
CA LYS A 966 -24.63 19.70 17.60
C LYS A 966 -23.68 18.49 17.71
N ILE A 967 -22.69 18.41 16.82
CA ILE A 967 -21.70 17.32 16.82
C ILE A 967 -20.90 17.29 18.14
N LEU A 968 -20.49 18.46 18.63
CA LEU A 968 -19.57 18.59 19.77
C LEU A 968 -20.24 18.94 21.10
N GLU A 969 -21.58 18.91 21.19
CA GLU A 969 -22.33 19.36 22.38
C GLU A 969 -21.84 18.70 23.68
N LYS A 970 -21.50 17.42 23.62
CA LYS A 970 -21.06 16.59 24.75
C LYS A 970 -19.66 16.01 24.56
N ALA A 971 -18.88 16.58 23.62
CA ALA A 971 -17.60 16.01 23.21
C ALA A 971 -16.55 16.03 24.34
N ASP A 972 -15.92 14.88 24.54
CA ASP A 972 -14.75 14.68 25.41
C ASP A 972 -13.63 13.97 24.63
N LEU A 973 -12.77 14.77 23.99
CA LEU A 973 -11.59 14.26 23.29
C LEU A 973 -10.61 13.54 24.22
N GLY A 974 -10.53 13.95 25.50
CA GLY A 974 -9.66 13.27 26.46
C GLY A 974 -10.12 11.83 26.71
N LYS A 975 -11.43 11.60 26.70
CA LYS A 975 -12.02 10.25 26.74
C LYS A 975 -11.79 9.48 25.44
N LEU A 976 -11.95 10.13 24.28
CA LEU A 976 -11.66 9.52 22.97
C LEU A 976 -10.21 9.03 22.92
N LEU A 977 -9.24 9.89 23.27
CA LEU A 977 -7.82 9.57 23.21
C LEU A 977 -7.37 8.53 24.27
N LYS A 978 -8.12 8.33 25.35
CA LYS A 978 -7.86 7.23 26.30
C LYS A 978 -8.33 5.87 25.77
N LYS A 979 -9.26 5.85 24.83
CA LYS A 979 -9.67 4.65 24.09
C LYS A 979 -8.61 4.34 23.03
N GLY A 980 -8.52 3.08 22.60
CA GLY A 980 -7.43 2.61 21.73
C GLY A 980 -6.19 2.08 22.45
N LYS A 981 -6.23 1.84 23.77
CA LYS A 981 -5.15 1.08 24.48
C LYS A 981 -4.96 -0.37 23.99
N GLY A 982 -5.86 -0.85 23.14
CA GLY A 982 -5.80 -2.15 22.48
C GLY A 982 -6.00 -2.00 20.98
N MET A 983 -5.33 -1.01 20.34
CA MET A 983 -5.09 -1.13 18.90
C MET A 983 -4.56 -2.53 18.65
N PRO A 984 -5.04 -3.27 17.65
CA PRO A 984 -4.33 -4.44 17.20
C PRO A 984 -2.91 -3.95 16.94
N VAL A 985 -1.98 -4.36 17.81
CA VAL A 985 -0.58 -4.45 17.40
C VAL A 985 -0.70 -5.26 16.13
N ASN A 986 -0.32 -4.67 15.01
CA ASN A 986 -0.24 -5.45 13.77
C ASN A 986 0.53 -6.71 14.16
N PRO A 987 -0.09 -7.90 14.13
CA PRO A 987 0.60 -9.10 14.54
C PRO A 987 1.62 -9.54 13.48
N GLU A 988 1.71 -8.81 12.36
CA GLU A 988 2.78 -8.94 11.36
C GLU A 988 4.20 -8.80 11.95
#